data_AF-A0AB39SQ23-F1
#
_entry.id   AF-A0AB39SQ23-F1
#
_cell.length_a   1.000
_cell.length_b   1.000
_cell.length_c   1.000
_cell.angle_alpha   90.00
_cell.angle_beta   90.00
_cell.angle_gamma   90.00
#
_symmetry.space_group_name_H-M   'P 1'
#
loop_
_entity.id
_entity.type
_entity.pdbx_description
1 polymer ?
#
loop_
_entity_poly.entity_id
_entity_poly.type
_entity_poly.pdbx_seq_one_letter_code
_entity_poly.pdbx_strand_id
1 'polypeptide(L)'
;MDESRVAEITVGARLTGSGYLVASGLVLTAQHAVGFNSTNSDRLAVRFTDEDDWIACAVRWRSSERLDAALLEITDERWLRGRRHVSTRWGNLAGRSRVDCTVTGFPQFAQRRTGIRDIERLPGVIEPTEGSATSGWVIRGVSSNVPPGLPLDTSTEAPLDGLTGAPVFVDDLMIGMLSSLGTDGRLRATRTTQLARDNEFAQLVSSRSGVPLVPESVELARIARSPLPLRTFTSPVSLLAPEAWALPFSGREEELQSLRDWSEGSGVQVCLCMAPPGFGKSRLALQFAVEMARREWAVGVLRRDTPSHQLERIAELQAPTLLVVDDGEAQTDQLLPVLEQAARRTSDTPFRLLVLARTEGPWWDSLIKRTKAAGAREALSTARAMPLPPQHISEPARAEAFENAVRGFIPLLSQIPDLSNRDWQGIAETISQPPLGKPAFDAVGSLQAAALRALLAAAPDTDELLGSLDEFEARVRNAPQALPESQSAQDPASSPGSLHTRGFGDRLAEADLIGRTAMVAAITDLLAPPEPDESATGADAHGPTVVALEGPWGSGKSTTMRFIEQELIRRRPQPDPKPERWSRRWWWSWWWRLPMPRHLSVRSALRILGSGKKETTRRGRHRAEALRGLPVIAHFNPWAHQSNEQIWAGLTRSIIEAAHPVLGADDRARERYWLFRNRLRLERRHLRRKLWRSLASPLLRLAVFALLPPLIAQLVKADQTYTVWGHTLTAPKLALAIPAGLLGAGLLHTAARLLFGRARSFLPGDVLDGPVLSGALAPGMGGTADPALRDPYFNARSGYLYLVQHDISELLASLRGRGHELIVFIDDLDRCTPGTTAQVFEAINLFLSGALQDAAPCQTADQTAKTTWIARTSRRTGDKIGQKTGLKKRTVEQAPQAQQSQQALQAPKATDTRAQCRFVIGLDPAVVAGHLDQAFKDLQPEKSRPSNGDPSWGWTFLRKLIQLPVILPPITDTGIDEALSGLLGSVPQPTPQSAPPAGGGETEPAAQPTAEAPETASLVFAPAPDPDPEPDIRARALETNPAVRALIQQRLYDQPDLSIRETKRLLTIWQFYLRVVGHKERGADQLDVEQALHLVVLAEIAARWPALQCHLRRPVDGRPGLHWLALARQENKAWEAARERTALQDEGYNHACDGLRALLQKHDGEQVAAMAERL
;
A
#
# COMPACT_ATOMS: atom_id res chain seq x y z
N MET A 1 7.14 24.75 -1.40
CA MET A 1 7.17 26.22 -1.60
C MET A 1 7.02 26.52 -3.09
N ASP A 2 6.35 27.61 -3.43
CA ASP A 2 6.28 28.21 -4.77
C ASP A 2 6.96 29.59 -4.71
N GLU A 3 7.92 29.84 -5.59
CA GLU A 3 8.79 31.03 -5.56
C GLU A 3 8.14 32.25 -6.24
N SER A 4 7.13 32.06 -7.10
CA SER A 4 6.34 33.15 -7.71
C SER A 4 5.60 34.01 -6.68
N ARG A 5 5.32 33.43 -5.52
CA ARG A 5 4.49 34.02 -4.45
C ARG A 5 5.29 34.84 -3.44
N VAL A 6 6.61 34.96 -3.60
CA VAL A 6 7.45 35.81 -2.72
C VAL A 6 7.42 37.24 -3.24
N ALA A 7 7.17 38.20 -2.35
CA ALA A 7 7.07 39.62 -2.66
C ALA A 7 8.29 40.40 -2.13
N GLU A 8 8.78 41.35 -2.92
CA GLU A 8 9.61 42.47 -2.43
C GLU A 8 8.68 43.63 -2.03
N ILE A 9 9.03 44.38 -0.99
CA ILE A 9 8.17 45.43 -0.41
C ILE A 9 8.89 46.78 -0.44
N THR A 10 8.19 47.80 -0.91
CA THR A 10 8.63 49.20 -0.84
C THR A 10 7.66 50.07 -0.06
N VAL A 11 8.21 51.00 0.72
CA VAL A 11 7.49 52.13 1.32
C VAL A 11 7.99 53.41 0.64
N GLY A 12 7.21 53.90 -0.33
CA GLY A 12 7.61 54.94 -1.26
C GLY A 12 8.75 54.46 -2.15
N ALA A 13 9.94 55.06 -1.97
CA ALA A 13 11.15 54.73 -2.73
C ALA A 13 12.16 53.88 -1.93
N ARG A 14 11.81 53.41 -0.72
CA ARG A 14 12.70 52.58 0.11
C ARG A 14 12.23 51.13 0.12
N LEU A 15 13.10 50.23 -0.33
CA LEU A 15 12.94 48.78 -0.21
C LEU A 15 13.10 48.38 1.27
N THR A 16 12.02 47.94 1.92
CA THR A 16 11.98 47.72 3.37
C THR A 16 12.04 46.26 3.80
N GLY A 17 11.59 45.32 2.97
CA GLY A 17 11.46 43.92 3.38
C GLY A 17 11.00 42.98 2.27
N SER A 18 10.78 41.73 2.69
CA SER A 18 10.20 40.64 1.90
C SER A 18 8.78 40.34 2.39
N GLY A 19 8.02 39.57 1.61
CA GLY A 19 6.73 39.04 2.03
C GLY A 19 6.36 37.77 1.26
N TYR A 20 5.20 37.20 1.56
CA TYR A 20 4.67 36.04 0.86
C TYR A 20 3.16 36.13 0.67
N LEU A 21 2.68 35.89 -0.56
CA LEU A 21 1.26 35.80 -0.87
C LEU A 21 0.68 34.55 -0.21
N VAL A 22 0.03 34.72 0.95
CA VAL A 22 -0.47 33.64 1.81
C VAL A 22 -1.87 33.16 1.43
N ALA A 23 -2.70 34.03 0.88
CA ALA A 23 -4.03 33.74 0.38
C ALA A 23 -4.37 34.67 -0.81
N SER A 24 -5.53 34.49 -1.44
CA SER A 24 -5.95 35.26 -2.62
C SER A 24 -5.99 36.77 -2.34
N GLY A 25 -5.03 37.51 -2.88
CA GLY A 25 -4.86 38.96 -2.68
C GLY A 25 -4.22 39.38 -1.34
N LEU A 26 -3.72 38.45 -0.51
CA LEU A 26 -3.17 38.73 0.82
C LEU A 26 -1.69 38.37 0.96
N VAL A 27 -0.83 39.33 1.32
CA VAL A 27 0.62 39.16 1.50
C VAL A 27 1.01 39.34 2.96
N LEU A 28 1.63 38.32 3.57
CA LEU A 28 2.18 38.37 4.93
C LEU A 28 3.62 38.90 4.90
N THR A 29 3.97 39.79 5.84
CA THR A 29 5.31 40.38 6.02
C THR A 29 5.55 40.76 7.48
N ALA A 30 6.71 41.35 7.79
CA ALA A 30 7.04 41.92 9.10
C ALA A 30 6.40 43.31 9.31
N GLN A 31 6.09 43.67 10.55
CA GLN A 31 5.34 44.89 10.88
C GLN A 31 6.22 46.15 10.78
N HIS A 32 7.48 46.07 11.20
CA HIS A 32 8.43 47.17 11.02
C HIS A 32 8.68 47.49 9.54
N ALA A 33 8.62 46.49 8.64
CA ALA A 33 8.85 46.66 7.21
C ALA A 33 7.77 47.51 6.52
N VAL A 34 6.60 47.70 7.14
CA VAL A 34 5.51 48.54 6.60
C VAL A 34 5.33 49.87 7.33
N GLY A 35 6.23 50.20 8.25
CA GLY A 35 6.31 51.51 8.91
C GLY A 35 5.25 51.75 9.99
N PHE A 36 5.67 52.20 11.18
CA PHE A 36 4.78 52.32 12.33
C PHE A 36 3.63 53.32 12.12
N ASN A 37 3.87 54.50 11.52
CA ASN A 37 2.90 55.62 11.51
C ASN A 37 2.21 55.90 10.15
N SER A 38 2.32 55.04 9.14
CA SER A 38 1.74 55.31 7.81
C SER A 38 0.24 54.97 7.73
N THR A 39 -0.62 55.93 8.03
CA THR A 39 -2.05 55.91 7.66
C THR A 39 -2.28 56.17 6.16
N ASN A 40 -1.32 56.77 5.46
CA ASN A 40 -1.36 56.92 4.01
C ASN A 40 -0.99 55.59 3.32
N SER A 41 -1.99 54.87 2.83
CA SER A 41 -1.83 53.68 1.98
C SER A 41 -1.12 53.98 0.65
N ASP A 42 -1.22 55.22 0.17
CA ASP A 42 -0.82 55.72 -1.17
C ASP A 42 0.65 55.53 -1.58
N ARG A 43 1.47 54.89 -0.76
CA ARG A 43 2.91 54.69 -1.00
C ARG A 43 3.40 53.25 -0.71
N LEU A 44 2.51 52.31 -0.39
CA LEU A 44 2.90 50.92 -0.13
C LEU A 44 2.66 50.06 -1.38
N ALA A 45 3.70 49.36 -1.82
CA ALA A 45 3.61 48.48 -2.99
C ALA A 45 4.42 47.18 -2.80
N VAL A 46 3.97 46.15 -3.51
CA VAL A 46 4.60 44.82 -3.59
C VAL A 46 5.02 44.51 -5.03
N ARG A 47 6.10 43.75 -5.20
CA ARG A 47 6.56 43.23 -6.49
C ARG A 47 6.84 41.74 -6.37
N PHE A 48 6.27 40.91 -7.24
CA PHE A 48 6.52 39.46 -7.25
C PHE A 48 7.75 39.10 -8.09
N THR A 49 8.10 37.81 -8.19
CA THR A 49 9.24 37.37 -9.01
C THR A 49 8.87 37.10 -10.47
N ASP A 50 7.58 37.01 -10.78
CA ASP A 50 7.06 36.82 -12.14
C ASP A 50 6.62 38.13 -12.83
N GLU A 51 6.74 39.27 -12.12
CA GLU A 51 6.38 40.61 -12.58
C GLU A 51 7.48 41.63 -12.22
N ASP A 52 7.84 42.51 -13.16
CA ASP A 52 8.77 43.63 -12.92
C ASP A 52 8.05 44.88 -12.35
N ASP A 53 6.71 44.94 -12.44
CA ASP A 53 5.88 46.06 -12.03
C ASP A 53 5.57 46.06 -10.51
N TRP A 54 5.36 47.27 -9.95
CA TRP A 54 4.98 47.48 -8.55
C TRP A 54 3.47 47.60 -8.39
N ILE A 55 2.88 46.69 -7.61
CA ILE A 55 1.43 46.58 -7.40
C ILE A 55 1.04 47.32 -6.13
N ALA A 56 0.00 48.16 -6.19
CA ALA A 56 -0.52 48.87 -5.03
C ALA A 56 -1.16 47.92 -4.00
N CYS A 57 -0.94 48.20 -2.71
CA CYS A 57 -1.54 47.45 -1.61
C CYS A 57 -1.74 48.33 -0.37
N ALA A 58 -2.60 47.89 0.54
CA ALA A 58 -2.86 48.56 1.83
C ALA A 58 -2.61 47.59 3.00
N VAL A 59 -2.24 48.11 4.16
CA VAL A 59 -2.11 47.27 5.37
C VAL A 59 -3.51 46.93 5.89
N ARG A 60 -3.86 45.64 5.89
CA ARG A 60 -5.21 45.16 6.26
C ARG A 60 -5.33 44.70 7.72
N TRP A 61 -4.23 44.21 8.29
CA TRP A 61 -4.07 43.85 9.71
C TRP A 61 -2.61 44.06 10.16
N ARG A 62 -2.42 44.34 11.44
CA ARG A 62 -1.11 44.47 12.11
C ARG A 62 -1.16 43.74 13.45
N SER A 63 -0.07 43.06 13.79
CA SER A 63 0.05 42.35 15.05
C SER A 63 0.45 43.27 16.23
N SER A 64 0.68 42.67 17.40
CA SER A 64 1.46 43.34 18.46
C SER A 64 2.94 43.43 18.08
N GLU A 65 3.65 44.45 18.56
CA GLU A 65 5.08 44.66 18.30
C GLU A 65 5.97 43.46 18.68
N ARG A 66 5.48 42.57 19.56
CA ARG A 66 6.15 41.32 19.94
C ARG A 66 6.11 40.24 18.85
N LEU A 67 5.06 40.22 18.03
CA LEU A 67 4.91 39.28 16.92
C LEU A 67 5.48 39.85 15.62
N ASP A 68 5.50 41.19 15.49
CA ASP A 68 6.12 41.93 14.38
C ASP A 68 5.69 41.40 13.01
N ALA A 69 4.38 41.21 12.82
CA ALA A 69 3.75 40.76 11.59
C ALA A 69 2.70 41.76 11.07
N ALA A 70 2.60 41.90 9.75
CA ALA A 70 1.55 42.64 9.08
C ALA A 70 1.02 41.86 7.87
N LEU A 71 -0.26 42.09 7.55
CA LEU A 71 -0.95 41.45 6.44
C LEU A 71 -1.43 42.53 5.49
N LEU A 72 -1.00 42.45 4.23
CA LEU A 72 -1.28 43.44 3.19
C LEU A 72 -2.35 42.90 2.25
N GLU A 73 -3.28 43.76 1.86
CA GLU A 73 -4.30 43.47 0.85
C GLU A 73 -3.94 44.21 -0.44
N ILE A 74 -3.82 43.47 -1.55
CA ILE A 74 -3.58 44.02 -2.89
C ILE A 74 -4.84 44.77 -3.33
N THR A 75 -4.68 46.04 -3.73
CA THR A 75 -5.80 46.93 -4.09
C THR A 75 -6.01 47.06 -5.60
N ASP A 76 -5.11 46.51 -6.43
CA ASP A 76 -5.28 46.50 -7.88
C ASP A 76 -6.23 45.37 -8.34
N GLU A 77 -7.45 45.75 -8.73
CA GLU A 77 -8.43 44.82 -9.29
C GLU A 77 -7.98 44.13 -10.58
N ARG A 78 -7.13 44.75 -11.41
CA ARG A 78 -6.64 44.15 -12.67
C ARG A 78 -5.76 42.95 -12.37
N TRP A 79 -4.92 43.07 -11.34
CA TRP A 79 -4.07 41.99 -10.84
C TRP A 79 -4.92 40.85 -10.27
N LEU A 80 -5.94 41.18 -9.47
CA LEU A 80 -6.82 40.19 -8.85
C LEU A 80 -7.68 39.40 -9.87
N ARG A 81 -8.20 40.05 -10.92
CA ARG A 81 -9.13 39.45 -11.90
C ARG A 81 -8.52 38.34 -12.77
N GLY A 82 -7.18 38.19 -12.81
CA GLY A 82 -6.49 37.20 -13.65
C GLY A 82 -5.74 36.08 -12.91
N ARG A 83 -5.62 36.16 -11.58
CA ARG A 83 -4.80 35.21 -10.78
C ARG A 83 -5.63 34.02 -10.29
N ARG A 84 -5.02 32.82 -10.24
CA ARG A 84 -5.63 31.61 -9.67
C ARG A 84 -5.84 31.76 -8.17
N HIS A 85 -6.85 31.09 -7.61
CA HIS A 85 -7.10 31.05 -6.17
C HIS A 85 -5.88 30.50 -5.40
N VAL A 86 -5.45 31.22 -4.35
CA VAL A 86 -4.22 30.92 -3.60
C VAL A 86 -4.53 30.46 -2.18
N SER A 87 -3.85 29.38 -1.76
CA SER A 87 -3.82 28.92 -0.37
C SER A 87 -2.38 28.57 0.05
N THR A 88 -2.13 28.56 1.37
CA THR A 88 -0.86 28.18 1.99
C THR A 88 -1.10 27.04 2.94
N ARG A 89 -0.23 26.02 2.90
CA ARG A 89 -0.17 25.02 3.97
C ARG A 89 0.72 25.54 5.09
N TRP A 90 0.14 25.65 6.27
CA TRP A 90 0.80 26.14 7.47
C TRP A 90 1.38 24.95 8.23
N GLY A 91 2.58 25.06 8.78
CA GLY A 91 3.26 23.99 9.49
C GLY A 91 3.70 24.38 10.88
N ASN A 92 3.91 23.39 11.75
CA ASN A 92 4.49 23.51 13.08
C ASN A 92 5.50 22.36 13.29
N LEU A 93 6.51 22.58 14.15
CA LEU A 93 7.44 21.54 14.56
C LEU A 93 6.94 20.96 15.89
N ALA A 94 6.54 19.69 15.87
CA ALA A 94 5.98 18.97 17.02
C ALA A 94 6.97 17.98 17.66
N GLY A 95 8.10 17.71 17.01
CA GLY A 95 9.14 16.82 17.49
C GLY A 95 10.36 17.55 18.08
N ARG A 96 11.23 16.79 18.75
CA ARG A 96 12.52 17.29 19.30
C ARG A 96 13.66 17.36 18.29
N SER A 97 13.53 16.69 17.15
CA SER A 97 14.62 16.48 16.20
C SER A 97 14.97 17.77 15.45
N ARG A 98 16.26 17.97 15.16
CA ARG A 98 16.72 19.07 14.31
C ARG A 98 16.06 19.00 12.94
N VAL A 99 15.61 20.16 12.44
CA VAL A 99 14.95 20.30 11.13
C VAL A 99 15.73 21.29 10.28
N ASP A 100 16.09 20.89 9.05
CA ASP A 100 16.65 21.80 8.06
C ASP A 100 15.49 22.55 7.35
N CYS A 101 15.61 23.88 7.22
CA CYS A 101 14.56 24.75 6.68
C CYS A 101 15.10 25.63 5.53
N THR A 102 14.21 26.32 4.84
CA THR A 102 14.53 27.32 3.81
C THR A 102 13.96 28.68 4.23
N VAL A 103 14.76 29.74 4.14
CA VAL A 103 14.30 31.14 4.19
C VAL A 103 14.46 31.71 2.78
N THR A 104 13.41 32.29 2.21
CA THR A 104 13.45 32.80 0.83
C THR A 104 12.93 34.22 0.77
N GLY A 105 13.69 35.15 0.19
CA GLY A 105 13.35 36.58 0.17
C GLY A 105 14.34 37.41 -0.62
N PHE A 106 14.36 38.72 -0.36
CA PHE A 106 15.12 39.72 -1.11
C PHE A 106 16.18 40.38 -0.21
N PRO A 107 17.35 39.73 0.01
CA PRO A 107 18.43 40.26 0.83
C PRO A 107 19.16 41.41 0.12
N GLN A 108 19.71 42.34 0.90
CA GLN A 108 20.44 43.50 0.39
C GLN A 108 21.68 43.10 -0.44
N PHE A 109 22.32 41.96 -0.17
CA PHE A 109 23.41 41.46 -1.03
C PHE A 109 22.98 41.08 -2.45
N ALA A 110 21.68 40.83 -2.70
CA ALA A 110 21.13 40.46 -3.99
C ALA A 110 20.65 41.68 -4.81
N GLN A 111 21.01 42.91 -4.41
CA GLN A 111 20.63 44.11 -5.15
C GLN A 111 21.35 44.20 -6.50
N ARG A 112 20.57 44.23 -7.60
CA ARG A 112 21.08 44.47 -8.96
C ARG A 112 21.55 45.91 -9.10
N ARG A 113 22.38 46.18 -10.13
CA ARG A 113 22.77 47.55 -10.54
C ARG A 113 21.59 48.46 -10.93
N THR A 114 20.40 47.91 -11.13
CA THR A 114 19.15 48.64 -11.39
C THR A 114 18.42 49.09 -10.11
N GLY A 115 18.95 48.76 -8.92
CA GLY A 115 18.34 49.08 -7.63
C GLY A 115 17.34 48.03 -7.10
N ILE A 116 16.82 47.17 -7.97
CA ILE A 116 15.89 46.07 -7.64
C ILE A 116 16.68 44.88 -7.06
N ARG A 117 16.16 44.15 -6.07
CA ARG A 117 16.80 42.93 -5.55
C ARG A 117 16.34 41.67 -6.29
N ASP A 118 17.27 40.72 -6.44
CA ASP A 118 16.95 39.34 -6.82
C ASP A 118 16.41 38.53 -5.63
N ILE A 119 15.61 37.51 -5.93
CA ILE A 119 15.15 36.53 -4.95
C ILE A 119 16.29 35.55 -4.63
N GLU A 120 16.53 35.34 -3.33
CA GLU A 120 17.53 34.41 -2.83
C GLU A 120 16.91 33.35 -1.91
N ARG A 121 17.43 32.12 -2.01
CA ARG A 121 16.90 30.94 -1.33
C ARG A 121 17.94 30.36 -0.38
N LEU A 122 17.86 30.75 0.88
CA LEU A 122 18.91 30.52 1.87
C LEU A 122 18.56 29.31 2.77
N PRO A 123 19.37 28.23 2.76
CA PRO A 123 19.17 27.12 3.68
C PRO A 123 19.52 27.52 5.12
N GLY A 124 18.69 27.10 6.06
CA GLY A 124 18.83 27.31 7.49
C GLY A 124 18.55 26.04 8.29
N VAL A 125 18.73 26.13 9.61
CA VAL A 125 18.57 25.02 10.55
C VAL A 125 17.79 25.50 11.77
N ILE A 126 16.79 24.74 12.19
CA ILE A 126 16.05 24.95 13.44
C ILE A 126 16.23 23.73 14.34
N GLU A 127 16.50 23.99 15.62
CA GLU A 127 16.46 22.99 16.68
C GLU A 127 15.25 23.35 17.59
N PRO A 128 14.14 22.58 17.53
CA PRO A 128 12.86 22.98 18.14
C PRO A 128 12.95 23.30 19.63
N THR A 129 13.88 22.66 20.34
CA THR A 129 14.14 22.80 21.78
C THR A 129 14.85 24.09 22.18
N GLU A 130 15.49 24.82 21.27
CA GLU A 130 16.21 26.07 21.61
C GLU A 130 15.32 27.30 21.69
N GLY A 131 14.10 27.24 21.15
CA GLY A 131 13.14 28.34 21.15
C GLY A 131 12.03 28.14 22.17
N SER A 132 11.95 28.99 23.19
CA SER A 132 10.74 29.09 24.02
C SER A 132 9.53 29.41 23.14
N ALA A 133 8.37 28.83 23.47
CA ALA A 133 7.10 29.01 22.75
C ALA A 133 6.68 30.48 22.59
N THR A 134 7.24 31.39 23.41
CA THR A 134 6.95 32.83 23.40
C THR A 134 8.04 33.68 22.71
N SER A 135 9.04 33.05 22.06
CA SER A 135 10.27 33.70 21.55
C SER A 135 10.59 33.46 20.06
N GLY A 136 9.66 32.86 19.31
CA GLY A 136 9.81 32.54 17.89
C GLY A 136 10.53 31.21 17.62
N TRP A 137 10.84 30.93 16.36
CA TRP A 137 11.88 29.98 15.95
C TRP A 137 13.23 30.68 15.90
N VAL A 138 14.29 29.96 16.23
CA VAL A 138 15.68 30.42 16.06
C VAL A 138 16.29 29.64 14.90
N ILE A 139 16.77 30.36 13.88
CA ILE A 139 17.31 29.80 12.64
C ILE A 139 18.80 30.05 12.58
N ARG A 140 19.58 28.98 12.36
CA ARG A 140 21.05 29.02 12.26
C ARG A 140 21.52 28.71 10.84
N GLY A 141 22.75 29.10 10.53
CA GLY A 141 23.43 28.80 9.27
C GLY A 141 23.11 29.72 8.09
N VAL A 142 22.00 30.47 8.13
CA VAL A 142 21.56 31.34 7.02
C VAL A 142 22.65 32.33 6.60
N SER A 143 23.31 32.99 7.56
CA SER A 143 24.40 33.93 7.30
C SER A 143 25.65 33.32 6.65
N SER A 144 25.81 31.98 6.68
CA SER A 144 26.94 31.31 6.01
C SER A 144 26.74 31.16 4.49
N ASN A 145 25.58 31.55 3.97
CA ASN A 145 25.27 31.58 2.53
C ASN A 145 25.57 32.96 1.89
N VAL A 146 25.91 33.99 2.67
CA VAL A 146 26.23 35.33 2.15
C VAL A 146 27.52 35.28 1.30
N PRO A 147 27.52 35.81 0.06
CA PRO A 147 28.71 35.82 -0.78
C PRO A 147 29.92 36.53 -0.13
N PRO A 148 31.12 35.91 -0.11
CA PRO A 148 32.31 36.54 0.45
C PRO A 148 32.84 37.66 -0.48
N GLY A 149 33.26 38.77 0.10
CA GLY A 149 33.90 39.88 -0.63
C GLY A 149 32.95 40.91 -1.24
N LEU A 150 31.71 40.98 -0.76
CA LEU A 150 30.78 42.07 -1.11
C LEU A 150 31.39 43.45 -0.77
N PRO A 151 31.32 44.43 -1.68
CA PRO A 151 31.72 45.81 -1.39
C PRO A 151 30.64 46.48 -0.54
N LEU A 152 30.73 46.31 0.78
CA LEU A 152 29.92 47.06 1.74
C LEU A 152 30.42 48.50 1.79
N ASP A 153 29.69 49.42 1.16
CA ASP A 153 29.90 50.86 1.35
C ASP A 153 29.69 51.20 2.83
N THR A 154 30.68 51.86 3.43
CA THR A 154 30.81 51.92 4.88
C THR A 154 29.93 53.01 5.50
N SER A 155 28.65 52.72 5.76
CA SER A 155 27.90 53.44 6.82
C SER A 155 26.62 52.79 7.38
N THR A 156 25.74 52.11 6.61
CA THR A 156 24.32 51.95 7.07
C THR A 156 23.64 50.58 7.07
N GLU A 157 23.78 49.69 6.07
CA GLU A 157 22.89 48.52 5.93
C GLU A 157 23.67 47.18 5.85
N ALA A 158 23.12 46.12 6.46
CA ALA A 158 23.75 44.81 6.58
C ALA A 158 23.40 43.88 5.39
N PRO A 159 24.25 42.89 5.03
CA PRO A 159 24.03 42.05 3.84
C PRO A 159 22.69 41.31 3.77
N LEU A 160 22.09 41.00 4.93
CA LEU A 160 20.85 40.25 5.07
C LEU A 160 19.60 41.14 5.23
N ASP A 161 19.76 42.47 5.28
CA ASP A 161 18.63 43.40 5.40
C ASP A 161 17.69 43.23 4.19
N GLY A 162 16.39 43.48 4.38
CA GLY A 162 15.37 43.14 3.40
C GLY A 162 14.84 41.70 3.48
N LEU A 163 15.51 40.77 4.19
CA LEU A 163 14.94 39.44 4.48
C LEU A 163 13.86 39.45 5.57
N THR A 164 13.67 40.53 6.32
CA THR A 164 12.55 40.59 7.27
C THR A 164 11.22 40.56 6.52
N GLY A 165 10.26 39.81 7.05
CA GLY A 165 9.04 39.41 6.36
C GLY A 165 9.17 38.18 5.44
N ALA A 166 10.37 37.64 5.21
CA ALA A 166 10.56 36.45 4.37
C ALA A 166 9.90 35.21 4.98
N PRO A 167 9.21 34.37 4.18
CA PRO A 167 8.65 33.11 4.66
C PRO A 167 9.74 32.08 4.99
N VAL A 168 9.46 31.26 6.00
CA VAL A 168 10.30 30.14 6.42
C VAL A 168 9.56 28.83 6.17
N PHE A 169 10.13 27.98 5.32
CA PHE A 169 9.53 26.72 4.88
C PHE A 169 10.31 25.49 5.35
N VAL A 170 9.58 24.40 5.61
CA VAL A 170 10.12 23.03 5.61
C VAL A 170 9.28 22.21 4.64
N ASP A 171 9.93 21.54 3.69
CA ASP A 171 9.31 20.87 2.54
C ASP A 171 8.32 21.79 1.77
N ASP A 172 7.02 21.61 1.95
CA ASP A 172 5.96 22.45 1.40
C ASP A 172 5.18 23.29 2.44
N LEU A 173 5.48 23.11 3.74
CA LEU A 173 4.81 23.77 4.86
C LEU A 173 5.53 25.07 5.28
N MET A 174 4.79 26.17 5.38
CA MET A 174 5.29 27.42 5.96
C MET A 174 5.26 27.31 7.48
N ILE A 175 6.42 27.37 8.16
CA ILE A 175 6.54 27.20 9.62
C ILE A 175 6.74 28.52 10.38
N GLY A 176 7.04 29.61 9.68
CA GLY A 176 7.15 30.95 10.25
C GLY A 176 7.40 32.03 9.21
N MET A 177 7.50 33.27 9.68
CA MET A 177 7.90 34.46 8.92
C MET A 177 9.03 35.17 9.66
N LEU A 178 10.06 35.62 8.96
CA LEU A 178 11.29 36.15 9.54
C LEU A 178 11.10 37.55 10.12
N SER A 179 11.05 37.69 11.45
CA SER A 179 10.82 38.98 12.11
C SER A 179 12.10 39.74 12.46
N SER A 180 13.22 39.08 12.78
CA SER A 180 14.46 39.82 13.09
C SER A 180 15.77 39.09 12.75
N LEU A 181 16.79 39.90 12.46
CA LEU A 181 18.15 39.48 12.13
C LEU A 181 19.05 39.71 13.36
N GLY A 182 19.58 38.64 13.96
CA GLY A 182 20.48 38.73 15.09
C GLY A 182 21.91 39.06 14.69
N THR A 183 22.57 39.94 15.46
CA THR A 183 23.99 40.31 15.27
C THR A 183 24.96 39.15 15.53
N ASP A 184 24.51 38.06 16.15
CA ASP A 184 25.23 36.80 16.35
C ASP A 184 25.07 35.81 15.17
N GLY A 185 24.40 36.22 14.09
CA GLY A 185 24.12 35.36 12.93
C GLY A 185 23.01 34.33 13.16
N ARG A 186 22.25 34.44 14.26
CA ARG A 186 20.99 33.72 14.44
C ARG A 186 19.84 34.61 13.97
N LEU A 187 18.95 34.07 13.14
CA LEU A 187 17.76 34.81 12.70
C LEU A 187 16.54 34.33 13.47
N ARG A 188 15.57 35.21 13.72
CA ARG A 188 14.32 34.86 14.41
C ARG A 188 13.14 34.91 13.45
N ALA A 189 12.25 33.92 13.59
CA ALA A 189 10.99 33.90 12.86
C ALA A 189 9.80 33.77 13.82
N THR A 190 8.78 34.60 13.62
CA THR A 190 7.49 34.49 14.30
C THR A 190 6.80 33.21 13.84
N ARG A 191 6.31 32.39 14.79
CA ARG A 191 5.76 31.07 14.48
C ARG A 191 4.37 31.21 13.87
N THR A 192 4.03 30.35 12.92
CA THR A 192 2.68 30.24 12.36
C THR A 192 1.62 29.88 13.40
N THR A 193 1.96 29.12 14.45
CA THR A 193 1.08 28.90 15.61
C THR A 193 0.80 30.18 16.39
N GLN A 194 1.79 31.08 16.53
CA GLN A 194 1.58 32.37 17.18
C GLN A 194 0.68 33.29 16.34
N LEU A 195 0.79 33.24 15.01
CA LEU A 195 -0.11 33.95 14.10
C LEU A 195 -1.52 33.34 14.07
N ALA A 196 -1.64 32.01 14.11
CA ALA A 196 -2.93 31.29 14.11
C ALA A 196 -3.79 31.55 15.36
N ARG A 197 -3.18 32.01 16.47
CA ARG A 197 -3.87 32.42 17.70
C ARG A 197 -4.50 33.81 17.60
N ASP A 198 -4.13 34.63 16.61
CA ASP A 198 -4.79 35.90 16.34
C ASP A 198 -6.06 35.66 15.51
N ASN A 199 -7.21 35.92 16.14
CA ASN A 199 -8.51 35.64 15.53
C ASN A 199 -8.78 36.47 14.28
N GLU A 200 -8.31 37.71 14.19
CA GLU A 200 -8.54 38.57 13.02
C GLU A 200 -7.68 38.08 11.86
N PHE A 201 -6.39 37.83 12.10
CA PHE A 201 -5.48 37.23 11.11
C PHE A 201 -6.01 35.89 10.59
N ALA A 202 -6.40 35.00 11.49
CA ALA A 202 -6.93 33.68 11.12
C ALA A 202 -8.22 33.79 10.29
N GLN A 203 -9.13 34.72 10.61
CA GLN A 203 -10.36 34.95 9.83
C GLN A 203 -10.08 35.56 8.45
N LEU A 204 -9.19 36.57 8.36
CA LEU A 204 -8.81 37.19 7.08
C LEU A 204 -8.17 36.18 6.12
N VAL A 205 -7.23 35.37 6.60
CA VAL A 205 -6.60 34.32 5.79
C VAL A 205 -7.60 33.21 5.44
N SER A 206 -8.42 32.74 6.39
CA SER A 206 -9.35 31.64 6.13
C SER A 206 -10.45 32.01 5.13
N SER A 207 -10.94 33.26 5.17
CA SER A 207 -11.95 33.74 4.22
C SER A 207 -11.41 33.91 2.80
N ARG A 208 -10.15 34.37 2.62
CA ARG A 208 -9.51 34.53 1.30
C ARG A 208 -8.85 33.28 0.72
N SER A 209 -8.77 32.18 1.49
CA SER A 209 -8.24 30.89 1.05
C SER A 209 -9.24 29.73 1.09
N GLY A 210 -10.46 29.96 1.62
CA GLY A 210 -11.51 28.96 1.75
C GLY A 210 -11.18 27.78 2.68
N VAL A 211 -10.05 27.81 3.39
CA VAL A 211 -9.53 26.75 4.26
C VAL A 211 -9.25 27.35 5.64
N PRO A 212 -9.64 26.70 6.75
CA PRO A 212 -9.31 27.20 8.07
C PRO A 212 -7.78 27.23 8.29
N LEU A 213 -7.24 28.36 8.72
CA LEU A 213 -5.82 28.48 9.06
C LEU A 213 -5.51 27.61 10.28
N VAL A 214 -4.79 26.50 10.05
CA VAL A 214 -4.38 25.54 11.07
C VAL A 214 -2.98 25.01 10.75
N PRO A 215 -1.99 25.16 11.64
CA PRO A 215 -0.64 24.61 11.44
C PRO A 215 -0.57 23.08 11.57
N GLU A 216 -0.09 22.41 10.53
CA GLU A 216 0.10 20.95 10.45
C GLU A 216 1.45 20.52 11.05
N SER A 217 1.55 19.35 11.69
CA SER A 217 2.88 18.84 12.12
C SER A 217 3.73 18.45 10.90
N VAL A 218 4.91 19.04 10.79
CA VAL A 218 5.92 18.73 9.75
C VAL A 218 6.37 17.27 9.82
N GLU A 219 6.45 16.71 11.02
CA GLU A 219 6.82 15.32 11.26
C GLU A 219 5.72 14.36 10.79
N LEU A 220 4.46 14.67 11.07
CA LEU A 220 3.31 13.86 10.64
C LEU A 220 3.02 14.01 9.14
N ALA A 221 3.17 15.19 8.55
CA ALA A 221 2.95 15.40 7.11
C ALA A 221 3.78 14.45 6.22
N ARG A 222 4.93 13.99 6.72
CA ARG A 222 5.79 12.99 6.06
C ARG A 222 5.25 11.56 6.12
N ILE A 223 4.33 11.22 7.02
CA ILE A 223 3.72 9.87 7.16
C ILE A 223 2.18 9.84 7.01
N ALA A 224 1.53 11.00 6.98
CA ALA A 224 0.08 11.17 6.97
C ALA A 224 -0.37 12.09 5.81
N ARG A 225 -1.69 12.17 5.62
CA ARG A 225 -2.41 13.20 4.84
C ARG A 225 -2.86 14.32 5.79
N SER A 226 -3.07 15.51 5.24
CA SER A 226 -3.67 16.62 5.97
C SER A 226 -5.08 16.27 6.46
N PRO A 227 -5.51 16.74 7.65
CA PRO A 227 -6.92 16.73 8.03
C PRO A 227 -7.69 17.93 7.43
N LEU A 228 -7.02 18.88 6.78
CA LEU A 228 -7.62 20.08 6.22
C LEU A 228 -8.26 19.82 4.84
N PRO A 229 -9.31 20.58 4.49
CA PRO A 229 -10.05 20.34 3.25
C PRO A 229 -9.27 20.63 1.97
N LEU A 230 -9.60 19.87 0.93
CA LEU A 230 -9.13 20.08 -0.44
C LEU A 230 -9.84 21.29 -1.09
N ARG A 231 -9.14 21.98 -1.99
CA ARG A 231 -9.65 23.14 -2.77
C ARG A 231 -9.27 23.07 -4.25
N THR A 232 -8.92 21.89 -4.73
CA THR A 232 -8.61 21.61 -6.13
C THR A 232 -9.29 20.31 -6.50
N PHE A 233 -10.36 20.42 -7.28
CA PHE A 233 -11.24 19.31 -7.64
C PHE A 233 -11.15 19.05 -9.14
N THR A 234 -11.04 17.77 -9.53
CA THR A 234 -10.88 17.34 -10.93
C THR A 234 -12.11 16.61 -11.47
N SER A 235 -13.17 16.45 -10.66
CA SER A 235 -14.43 15.81 -11.03
C SER A 235 -15.53 16.15 -10.02
N PRO A 236 -16.82 16.15 -10.39
CA PRO A 236 -17.92 16.36 -9.45
C PRO A 236 -17.94 15.34 -8.30
N VAL A 237 -17.66 14.06 -8.59
CA VAL A 237 -17.66 13.00 -7.58
C VAL A 237 -16.64 13.25 -6.47
N SER A 238 -15.54 13.97 -6.75
CA SER A 238 -14.58 14.38 -5.71
C SER A 238 -15.15 15.37 -4.67
N LEU A 239 -16.31 15.99 -4.92
CA LEU A 239 -17.03 16.81 -3.94
C LEU A 239 -17.76 15.98 -2.87
N LEU A 240 -17.98 14.68 -3.11
CA LEU A 240 -18.51 13.72 -2.14
C LEU A 240 -17.42 13.13 -1.22
N ALA A 241 -16.15 13.49 -1.43
CA ALA A 241 -15.07 13.11 -0.55
C ALA A 241 -15.24 13.81 0.83
N PRO A 242 -15.03 13.12 1.96
CA PRO A 242 -15.04 13.74 3.29
C PRO A 242 -14.09 14.95 3.41
N GLU A 243 -13.01 14.96 2.65
CA GLU A 243 -12.02 16.03 2.52
C GLU A 243 -12.49 17.25 1.70
N ALA A 244 -13.60 17.18 0.95
CA ALA A 244 -14.08 18.33 0.17
C ALA A 244 -14.67 19.43 1.04
N TRP A 245 -15.29 19.07 2.17
CA TRP A 245 -16.02 20.00 3.07
C TRP A 245 -17.04 20.87 2.30
N ALA A 246 -17.77 20.27 1.36
CA ALA A 246 -18.88 20.89 0.64
C ALA A 246 -20.01 21.39 1.57
N LEU A 247 -20.08 20.84 2.79
CA LEU A 247 -21.11 21.15 3.77
C LEU A 247 -20.54 21.50 5.14
N PRO A 248 -21.24 22.38 5.89
CA PRO A 248 -21.09 22.50 7.34
C PRO A 248 -21.16 21.13 8.02
N PHE A 249 -20.56 21.04 9.19
CA PHE A 249 -20.69 19.87 10.05
C PHE A 249 -21.96 20.01 10.90
N SER A 250 -22.81 18.99 10.95
CA SER A 250 -24.07 18.99 11.69
C SER A 250 -24.55 17.59 12.07
N GLY A 251 -25.34 17.50 13.14
CA GLY A 251 -26.05 16.30 13.58
C GLY A 251 -25.15 15.22 14.21
N ARG A 252 -23.95 15.60 14.67
CA ARG A 252 -22.95 14.73 15.31
C ARG A 252 -22.24 15.46 16.47
N GLU A 253 -22.91 16.43 17.08
CA GLU A 253 -22.34 17.32 18.09
C GLU A 253 -22.02 16.56 19.38
N GLU A 254 -22.85 15.57 19.74
CA GLU A 254 -22.65 14.69 20.89
C GLU A 254 -21.45 13.75 20.67
N GLU A 255 -21.32 13.13 19.50
CA GLU A 255 -20.17 12.28 19.18
C GLU A 255 -18.87 13.08 19.03
N LEU A 256 -18.94 14.31 18.51
CA LEU A 256 -17.80 15.22 18.49
C LEU A 256 -17.38 15.63 19.91
N GLN A 257 -18.34 15.93 20.81
CA GLN A 257 -18.03 16.21 22.22
C GLN A 257 -17.43 14.99 22.91
N SER A 258 -18.03 13.81 22.73
CA SER A 258 -17.55 12.54 23.23
C SER A 258 -16.10 12.23 22.81
N LEU A 259 -15.68 12.65 21.61
CA LEU A 259 -14.27 12.57 21.16
C LEU A 259 -13.36 13.62 21.82
N ARG A 260 -13.86 14.83 22.13
CA ARG A 260 -13.13 15.84 22.92
C ARG A 260 -12.84 15.30 24.33
N ASP A 261 -13.84 14.73 25.00
CA ASP A 261 -13.71 14.21 26.35
C ASP A 261 -12.66 13.07 26.42
N TRP A 262 -12.66 12.18 25.42
CA TRP A 262 -11.63 11.14 25.25
C TRP A 262 -10.23 11.69 24.89
N SER A 263 -10.12 12.92 24.37
CA SER A 263 -8.82 13.53 24.10
C SER A 263 -8.06 13.95 25.37
N GLU A 264 -8.77 14.08 26.50
CA GLU A 264 -8.20 14.57 27.76
C GLU A 264 -7.35 13.53 28.50
N GLY A 265 -6.56 13.98 29.48
CA GLY A 265 -5.60 13.15 30.21
C GLY A 265 -4.24 13.02 29.51
N SER A 266 -3.49 11.96 29.85
CA SER A 266 -2.12 11.70 29.40
C SER A 266 -2.02 10.37 28.62
N GLY A 267 -0.79 9.89 28.40
CA GLY A 267 -0.52 8.52 27.94
C GLY A 267 -1.00 8.18 26.52
N VAL A 268 -0.90 6.91 26.15
CA VAL A 268 -1.37 6.37 24.86
C VAL A 268 -2.78 5.79 25.06
N GLN A 269 -3.75 6.27 24.29
CA GLN A 269 -5.11 5.72 24.26
C GLN A 269 -5.59 5.53 22.82
N VAL A 270 -6.46 4.55 22.62
CA VAL A 270 -7.04 4.18 21.33
C VAL A 270 -8.57 4.32 21.39
N CYS A 271 -9.18 4.77 20.30
CA CYS A 271 -10.63 4.76 20.10
C CYS A 271 -10.92 4.04 18.77
N LEU A 272 -11.82 3.05 18.82
CA LEU A 272 -12.29 2.30 17.67
C LEU A 272 -13.69 2.80 17.29
N CYS A 273 -13.75 3.66 16.27
CA CYS A 273 -14.98 4.28 15.79
C CYS A 273 -15.60 3.47 14.65
N MET A 274 -16.84 3.03 14.83
CA MET A 274 -17.44 1.93 14.04
C MET A 274 -18.81 2.33 13.48
N ALA A 275 -19.03 2.09 12.19
CA ALA A 275 -20.31 2.37 11.52
C ALA A 275 -20.33 1.78 10.10
N PRO A 276 -21.49 1.68 9.45
CA PRO A 276 -21.59 1.40 8.02
C PRO A 276 -20.85 2.44 7.13
N PRO A 277 -20.67 2.18 5.83
CA PRO A 277 -20.34 3.21 4.85
C PRO A 277 -21.44 4.29 4.79
N GLY A 278 -21.08 5.52 4.40
CA GLY A 278 -22.03 6.65 4.26
C GLY A 278 -22.48 7.34 5.57
N PHE A 279 -22.24 6.74 6.74
CA PHE A 279 -22.69 7.23 8.07
C PHE A 279 -21.88 8.42 8.64
N GLY A 280 -20.90 8.95 7.89
CA GLY A 280 -20.15 10.15 8.25
C GLY A 280 -18.84 9.95 9.03
N LYS A 281 -18.42 8.70 9.35
CA LYS A 281 -17.19 8.38 10.13
C LYS A 281 -16.00 9.29 9.83
N SER A 282 -15.55 9.31 8.58
CA SER A 282 -14.34 10.03 8.17
C SER A 282 -14.55 11.55 8.19
N ARG A 283 -15.79 12.04 8.03
CA ARG A 283 -16.13 13.48 8.15
C ARG A 283 -16.14 13.94 9.62
N LEU A 284 -16.62 13.10 10.56
CA LEU A 284 -16.48 13.31 12.01
C LEU A 284 -15.01 13.31 12.41
N ALA A 285 -14.24 12.31 11.97
CA ALA A 285 -12.83 12.22 12.28
C ALA A 285 -12.01 13.40 11.74
N LEU A 286 -12.31 13.89 10.53
CA LEU A 286 -11.71 15.11 9.97
C LEU A 286 -12.13 16.38 10.73
N GLN A 287 -13.40 16.50 11.13
CA GLN A 287 -13.88 17.63 11.93
C GLN A 287 -13.16 17.70 13.27
N PHE A 288 -13.12 16.58 13.99
CA PHE A 288 -12.39 16.42 15.25
C PHE A 288 -10.89 16.69 15.07
N ALA A 289 -10.28 16.14 14.01
CA ALA A 289 -8.86 16.34 13.70
C ALA A 289 -8.49 17.82 13.50
N VAL A 290 -9.31 18.59 12.77
CA VAL A 290 -9.08 20.04 12.60
C VAL A 290 -9.33 20.80 13.91
N GLU A 291 -10.29 20.40 14.73
CA GLU A 291 -10.47 21.01 16.06
C GLU A 291 -9.27 20.77 16.98
N MET A 292 -8.77 19.54 17.07
CA MET A 292 -7.59 19.22 17.89
C MET A 292 -6.33 19.93 17.37
N ALA A 293 -6.17 20.06 16.05
CA ALA A 293 -5.07 20.82 15.46
C ALA A 293 -5.16 22.33 15.75
N ARG A 294 -6.37 22.91 15.87
CA ARG A 294 -6.57 24.28 16.40
C ARG A 294 -6.17 24.40 17.89
N ARG A 295 -6.28 23.32 18.66
CA ARG A 295 -5.74 23.20 20.03
C ARG A 295 -4.22 22.91 20.06
N GLU A 296 -3.51 23.14 18.95
CA GLU A 296 -2.06 22.90 18.74
C GLU A 296 -1.60 21.44 18.86
N TRP A 297 -2.50 20.46 18.72
CA TRP A 297 -2.11 19.06 18.62
C TRP A 297 -1.39 18.78 17.28
N ALA A 298 -0.44 17.86 17.31
CA ALA A 298 0.10 17.24 16.11
C ALA A 298 -0.95 16.27 15.55
N VAL A 299 -1.59 16.63 14.42
CA VAL A 299 -2.68 15.82 13.84
C VAL A 299 -2.38 15.39 12.40
N GLY A 300 -2.82 14.18 12.03
CA GLY A 300 -2.80 13.71 10.65
C GLY A 300 -3.63 12.43 10.43
N VAL A 301 -4.01 12.17 9.18
CA VAL A 301 -4.68 10.92 8.76
C VAL A 301 -3.65 9.99 8.12
N LEU A 302 -3.37 8.84 8.71
CA LEU A 302 -2.30 7.92 8.28
C LEU A 302 -2.43 7.55 6.78
N ARG A 303 -1.29 7.43 6.10
CA ARG A 303 -1.22 6.96 4.71
C ARG A 303 -1.02 5.45 4.63
N ARG A 304 -1.89 4.76 3.87
CA ARG A 304 -1.95 3.30 3.72
C ARG A 304 -0.65 2.67 3.17
N ASP A 305 0.18 3.48 2.51
CA ASP A 305 1.45 3.09 1.87
C ASP A 305 2.70 3.46 2.71
N THR A 306 2.55 4.16 3.84
CA THR A 306 3.68 4.59 4.67
C THR A 306 4.52 3.40 5.17
N PRO A 307 5.82 3.32 4.82
CA PRO A 307 6.71 2.25 5.27
C PRO A 307 7.02 2.33 6.78
N SER A 308 7.15 1.19 7.44
CA SER A 308 7.31 1.10 8.90
C SER A 308 8.50 1.91 9.46
N HIS A 309 9.60 2.03 8.71
CA HIS A 309 10.77 2.81 9.12
C HIS A 309 10.52 4.33 9.19
N GLN A 310 9.44 4.83 8.57
CA GLN A 310 9.06 6.24 8.66
C GLN A 310 8.20 6.52 9.90
N LEU A 311 7.53 5.48 10.42
CA LEU A 311 6.72 5.56 11.65
C LEU A 311 7.58 5.71 12.91
N GLU A 312 8.88 5.40 12.85
CA GLU A 312 9.86 5.66 13.91
C GLU A 312 9.82 7.13 14.40
N ARG A 313 9.45 8.07 13.53
CA ARG A 313 9.26 9.50 13.85
C ARG A 313 8.22 9.76 14.93
N ILE A 314 7.25 8.86 15.13
CA ILE A 314 6.22 8.99 16.17
C ILE A 314 6.86 9.05 17.57
N ALA A 315 7.96 8.32 17.80
CA ALA A 315 8.70 8.35 19.06
C ALA A 315 9.47 9.66 19.32
N GLU A 316 9.55 10.56 18.33
CA GLU A 316 10.21 11.87 18.43
C GLU A 316 9.24 13.02 18.78
N LEU A 317 7.93 12.78 18.72
CA LEU A 317 6.87 13.78 18.93
C LEU A 317 6.71 14.16 20.41
N GLN A 318 6.83 15.45 20.72
CA GLN A 318 6.63 16.01 22.06
C GLN A 318 5.29 16.74 22.22
N ALA A 319 4.66 17.21 21.15
CA ALA A 319 3.30 17.76 21.23
C ALA A 319 2.25 16.67 21.57
N PRO A 320 1.10 17.03 22.18
CA PRO A 320 -0.11 16.21 22.16
C PRO A 320 -0.41 15.76 20.72
N THR A 321 -0.70 14.48 20.50
CA THR A 321 -0.73 13.88 19.16
C THR A 321 -2.02 13.10 18.92
N LEU A 322 -2.70 13.39 17.81
CA LEU A 322 -3.86 12.63 17.31
C LEU A 322 -3.53 12.05 15.94
N LEU A 323 -3.50 10.72 15.83
CA LEU A 323 -3.37 10.03 14.55
C LEU A 323 -4.70 9.34 14.20
N VAL A 324 -5.25 9.63 13.03
CA VAL A 324 -6.45 8.98 12.51
C VAL A 324 -6.06 7.88 11.53
N VAL A 325 -6.63 6.67 11.66
CA VAL A 325 -6.43 5.56 10.72
C VAL A 325 -7.79 5.19 10.11
N ASP A 326 -8.05 5.71 8.92
CA ASP A 326 -9.29 5.48 8.17
C ASP A 326 -9.25 4.13 7.44
N ASP A 327 -10.24 3.25 7.67
CA ASP A 327 -10.30 1.86 7.16
C ASP A 327 -9.23 0.95 7.82
N GLY A 328 -9.19 0.97 9.17
CA GLY A 328 -8.20 0.28 9.99
C GLY A 328 -8.16 -1.25 9.84
N GLU A 329 -9.29 -1.85 9.44
CA GLU A 329 -9.42 -3.27 9.10
C GLU A 329 -8.40 -3.71 8.03
N ALA A 330 -8.12 -2.83 7.07
CA ALA A 330 -7.17 -3.04 5.98
C ALA A 330 -5.73 -2.63 6.32
N GLN A 331 -5.46 -2.12 7.53
CA GLN A 331 -4.19 -1.50 7.94
C GLN A 331 -3.60 -2.06 9.24
N THR A 332 -4.00 -3.28 9.64
CA THR A 332 -3.51 -3.94 10.87
C THR A 332 -1.99 -4.02 10.97
N ASP A 333 -1.30 -4.21 9.85
CA ASP A 333 0.17 -4.27 9.79
C ASP A 333 0.85 -2.90 9.93
N GLN A 334 0.12 -1.80 9.76
CA GLN A 334 0.59 -0.44 10.10
C GLN A 334 0.19 -0.01 11.52
N LEU A 335 -0.95 -0.49 12.05
CA LEU A 335 -1.39 -0.21 13.42
C LEU A 335 -0.37 -0.71 14.45
N LEU A 336 0.22 -1.89 14.26
CA LEU A 336 1.26 -2.44 15.13
C LEU A 336 2.48 -1.48 15.30
N PRO A 337 3.22 -1.09 14.24
CA PRO A 337 4.35 -0.18 14.38
C PRO A 337 3.94 1.24 14.81
N VAL A 338 2.74 1.74 14.49
CA VAL A 338 2.23 3.00 15.06
C VAL A 338 2.19 2.92 16.59
N LEU A 339 1.58 1.88 17.14
CA LEU A 339 1.41 1.70 18.58
C LEU A 339 2.75 1.40 19.29
N GLU A 340 3.61 0.59 18.67
CA GLU A 340 4.95 0.32 19.22
C GLU A 340 5.84 1.57 19.27
N GLN A 341 5.67 2.54 18.37
CA GLN A 341 6.42 3.81 18.40
C GLN A 341 5.75 4.86 19.30
N ALA A 342 4.41 4.87 19.39
CA ALA A 342 3.68 5.68 20.37
C ALA A 342 4.07 5.31 21.80
N ALA A 343 4.17 4.01 22.11
CA ALA A 343 4.61 3.48 23.40
C ALA A 343 6.12 3.69 23.69
N ARG A 344 6.90 4.22 22.74
CA ARG A 344 8.32 4.59 22.90
C ARG A 344 8.53 6.11 23.06
N ARG A 345 7.47 6.91 23.03
CA ARG A 345 7.55 8.37 23.21
C ARG A 345 8.05 8.69 24.61
N THR A 346 9.13 9.46 24.70
CA THR A 346 9.69 9.95 25.98
C THR A 346 9.03 11.27 26.39
N SER A 347 7.69 11.34 26.32
CA SER A 347 6.90 12.56 26.49
C SER A 347 5.53 12.20 27.03
N ASP A 348 5.17 12.75 28.19
CA ASP A 348 3.92 12.43 28.90
C ASP A 348 2.67 13.05 28.24
N THR A 349 2.87 13.92 27.24
CA THR A 349 1.79 14.52 26.44
C THR A 349 0.98 13.44 25.72
N PRO A 350 -0.37 13.55 25.71
CA PRO A 350 -1.24 12.47 25.26
C PRO A 350 -1.01 12.07 23.80
N PHE A 351 -1.10 10.77 23.55
CA PHE A 351 -1.23 10.19 22.21
C PHE A 351 -2.63 9.58 22.08
N ARG A 352 -3.33 9.94 21.02
CA ARG A 352 -4.69 9.48 20.72
C ARG A 352 -4.70 8.85 19.34
N LEU A 353 -5.06 7.57 19.27
CA LEU A 353 -5.19 6.84 18.00
C LEU A 353 -6.68 6.61 17.71
N LEU A 354 -7.22 7.30 16.71
CA LEU A 354 -8.60 7.15 16.28
C LEU A 354 -8.65 6.21 15.06
N VAL A 355 -9.03 4.96 15.29
CA VAL A 355 -9.15 3.93 14.25
C VAL A 355 -10.59 3.91 13.75
N LEU A 356 -10.80 4.10 12.44
CA LEU A 356 -12.12 4.04 11.82
C LEU A 356 -12.31 2.67 11.17
N ALA A 357 -13.34 1.95 11.59
CA ALA A 357 -13.70 0.63 11.09
C ALA A 357 -15.17 0.59 10.62
N ARG A 358 -15.57 -0.53 10.01
CA ARG A 358 -16.96 -0.82 9.67
C ARG A 358 -17.63 -1.47 10.86
N THR A 359 -16.99 -2.50 11.40
CA THR A 359 -17.45 -3.27 12.57
C THR A 359 -16.29 -3.66 13.47
N GLU A 360 -16.58 -3.90 14.74
CA GLU A 360 -15.68 -4.74 15.55
C GLU A 360 -15.66 -6.15 14.95
N GLY A 361 -14.54 -6.86 15.07
CA GLY A 361 -14.43 -8.18 14.48
C GLY A 361 -13.10 -8.86 14.77
N PRO A 362 -12.90 -10.11 14.29
CA PRO A 362 -11.76 -10.94 14.67
C PRO A 362 -10.38 -10.37 14.33
N TRP A 363 -10.32 -9.32 13.50
CA TRP A 363 -9.12 -8.56 13.19
C TRP A 363 -8.60 -7.76 14.39
N TRP A 364 -9.48 -7.25 15.25
CA TRP A 364 -9.14 -6.46 16.44
C TRP A 364 -8.51 -7.34 17.52
N ASP A 365 -9.18 -8.46 17.80
CA ASP A 365 -8.69 -9.58 18.59
C ASP A 365 -7.29 -10.05 18.14
N SER A 366 -7.12 -10.23 16.83
CA SER A 366 -5.85 -10.62 16.22
C SER A 366 -4.77 -9.55 16.43
N LEU A 367 -5.11 -8.27 16.29
CA LEU A 367 -4.20 -7.14 16.53
C LEU A 367 -3.73 -7.09 18.00
N ILE A 368 -4.64 -7.24 18.96
CA ILE A 368 -4.33 -7.34 20.41
C ILE A 368 -3.40 -8.53 20.65
N LYS A 369 -3.73 -9.72 20.12
CA LYS A 369 -2.95 -10.95 20.29
C LYS A 369 -1.55 -10.84 19.67
N ARG A 370 -1.41 -10.18 18.51
CA ARG A 370 -0.13 -9.93 17.82
C ARG A 370 0.76 -8.89 18.51
N THR A 371 0.19 -7.94 19.26
CA THR A 371 0.95 -6.86 19.92
C THR A 371 1.80 -7.40 21.07
N LYS A 372 3.12 -7.18 20.98
CA LYS A 372 4.12 -7.66 21.95
C LYS A 372 4.57 -6.62 22.98
N ALA A 373 4.58 -5.33 22.63
CA ALA A 373 4.98 -4.28 23.56
C ALA A 373 3.87 -4.03 24.60
N ALA A 374 4.20 -4.08 25.89
CA ALA A 374 3.21 -4.08 26.98
C ALA A 374 2.24 -2.88 26.91
N GLY A 375 2.74 -1.64 26.95
CA GLY A 375 1.88 -0.45 26.89
C GLY A 375 1.12 -0.26 25.57
N ALA A 376 1.60 -0.85 24.47
CA ALA A 376 0.88 -0.87 23.20
C ALA A 376 -0.28 -1.89 23.21
N ARG A 377 -0.10 -3.02 23.90
CA ARG A 377 -1.13 -4.03 24.12
C ARG A 377 -2.18 -3.53 25.10
N GLU A 378 -1.73 -2.91 26.19
CA GLU A 378 -2.56 -2.26 27.20
C GLU A 378 -3.51 -1.24 26.56
N ALA A 379 -2.97 -0.28 25.79
CA ALA A 379 -3.74 0.75 25.10
C ALA A 379 -4.73 0.21 24.04
N LEU A 380 -4.51 -1.00 23.52
CA LEU A 380 -5.48 -1.71 22.67
C LEU A 380 -6.55 -2.43 23.50
N SER A 381 -6.19 -3.05 24.63
CA SER A 381 -7.15 -3.72 25.53
C SER A 381 -8.02 -2.76 26.33
N THR A 382 -7.58 -1.51 26.52
CA THR A 382 -8.37 -0.41 27.11
C THR A 382 -8.91 0.55 26.06
N ALA A 383 -8.92 0.14 24.78
CA ALA A 383 -9.42 0.96 23.69
C ALA A 383 -10.92 1.23 23.83
N ARG A 384 -11.32 2.49 23.61
CA ARG A 384 -12.72 2.88 23.64
C ARG A 384 -13.44 2.43 22.37
N ALA A 385 -14.36 1.48 22.47
CA ALA A 385 -15.32 1.22 21.41
C ALA A 385 -16.29 2.42 21.27
N MET A 386 -16.54 2.86 20.03
CA MET A 386 -17.41 3.98 19.72
C MET A 386 -18.25 3.70 18.46
N PRO A 387 -19.36 2.95 18.57
CA PRO A 387 -20.32 2.83 17.48
C PRO A 387 -20.95 4.20 17.19
N LEU A 388 -21.13 4.55 15.91
CA LEU A 388 -21.92 5.70 15.49
C LEU A 388 -23.30 5.22 15.01
N PRO A 389 -24.40 5.65 15.65
CA PRO A 389 -25.75 5.27 15.24
C PRO A 389 -26.09 5.88 13.87
N PRO A 390 -27.15 5.40 13.18
CA PRO A 390 -27.75 6.17 12.08
C PRO A 390 -28.20 7.55 12.60
N GLN A 391 -28.11 8.58 11.76
CA GLN A 391 -28.78 9.83 12.08
C GLN A 391 -30.27 9.63 11.79
N HIS A 392 -31.08 9.52 12.85
CA HIS A 392 -32.54 9.42 12.74
C HIS A 392 -33.17 10.79 12.39
N ILE A 393 -32.81 11.31 11.23
CA ILE A 393 -33.29 12.59 10.70
C ILE A 393 -34.75 12.42 10.25
N SER A 394 -35.65 13.30 10.70
CA SER A 394 -37.04 13.37 10.23
C SER A 394 -37.10 13.78 8.76
N GLU A 395 -38.15 13.40 8.03
CA GLU A 395 -38.26 13.72 6.58
C GLU A 395 -38.13 15.23 6.27
N PRO A 396 -38.70 16.17 7.05
CA PRO A 396 -38.47 17.61 6.86
C PRO A 396 -36.99 18.02 7.00
N ALA A 397 -36.27 17.46 7.98
CA ALA A 397 -34.84 17.76 8.16
C ALA A 397 -33.96 17.07 7.11
N ARG A 398 -34.44 16.00 6.43
CA ARG A 398 -33.79 15.46 5.22
C ARG A 398 -33.95 16.41 4.04
N ALA A 399 -35.14 17.01 3.86
CA ALA A 399 -35.37 18.01 2.83
C ALA A 399 -34.47 19.25 3.05
N GLU A 400 -34.38 19.75 4.29
CA GLU A 400 -33.46 20.83 4.65
C GLU A 400 -31.99 20.45 4.39
N ALA A 401 -31.57 19.24 4.77
CA ALA A 401 -30.22 18.75 4.49
C ALA A 401 -29.93 18.62 2.98
N PHE A 402 -30.93 18.25 2.18
CA PHE A 402 -30.82 18.15 0.71
C PHE A 402 -30.67 19.54 0.07
N GLU A 403 -31.49 20.52 0.47
CA GLU A 403 -31.32 21.91 0.02
C GLU A 403 -29.97 22.48 0.42
N ASN A 404 -29.55 22.26 1.67
CA ASN A 404 -28.23 22.69 2.14
C ASN A 404 -27.11 22.02 1.33
N ALA A 405 -27.26 20.74 0.95
CA ALA A 405 -26.34 20.03 0.07
C ALA A 405 -26.26 20.66 -1.33
N VAL A 406 -27.40 20.94 -1.96
CA VAL A 406 -27.46 21.67 -3.25
C VAL A 406 -26.74 23.01 -3.14
N ARG A 407 -27.10 23.85 -2.15
CA ARG A 407 -26.48 25.17 -1.93
C ARG A 407 -24.97 25.08 -1.66
N GLY A 408 -24.51 24.04 -0.96
CA GLY A 408 -23.10 23.82 -0.63
C GLY A 408 -22.22 23.37 -1.81
N PHE A 409 -22.78 22.66 -2.78
CA PHE A 409 -22.01 22.24 -3.97
C PHE A 409 -21.79 23.35 -5.00
N ILE A 410 -22.72 24.30 -5.15
CA ILE A 410 -22.63 25.44 -6.09
C ILE A 410 -21.23 26.11 -6.10
N PRO A 411 -20.70 26.64 -4.98
CA PRO A 411 -19.41 27.33 -4.98
C PRO A 411 -18.20 26.41 -5.23
N LEU A 412 -18.35 25.09 -5.13
CA LEU A 412 -17.28 24.13 -5.42
C LEU A 412 -17.34 23.59 -6.86
N LEU A 413 -18.53 23.45 -7.45
CA LEU A 413 -18.71 23.12 -8.87
C LEU A 413 -18.09 24.21 -9.76
N SER A 414 -18.24 25.49 -9.39
CA SER A 414 -17.58 26.61 -10.07
C SER A 414 -16.04 26.61 -9.96
N GLN A 415 -15.45 25.78 -9.10
CA GLN A 415 -13.98 25.62 -8.98
C GLN A 415 -13.42 24.48 -9.85
N ILE A 416 -14.27 23.65 -10.47
CA ILE A 416 -13.87 22.61 -11.41
C ILE A 416 -13.68 23.27 -12.80
N PRO A 417 -12.50 23.19 -13.45
CA PRO A 417 -12.20 23.97 -14.65
C PRO A 417 -13.19 23.80 -15.82
N ASP A 418 -13.68 22.58 -16.04
CA ASP A 418 -14.60 22.27 -17.14
C ASP A 418 -16.06 22.68 -16.84
N LEU A 419 -16.32 23.14 -15.61
CA LEU A 419 -17.65 23.49 -15.09
C LEU A 419 -17.75 24.94 -14.57
N SER A 420 -16.66 25.71 -14.59
CA SER A 420 -16.57 27.05 -13.98
C SER A 420 -17.47 28.11 -14.64
N ASN A 421 -17.83 27.91 -15.91
CA ASN A 421 -18.51 28.91 -16.74
C ASN A 421 -20.04 28.73 -16.76
N ARG A 422 -20.59 27.91 -15.86
CA ARG A 422 -22.01 27.54 -15.79
C ARG A 422 -22.70 28.29 -14.66
N ASP A 423 -23.94 28.73 -14.89
CA ASP A 423 -24.78 29.32 -13.84
C ASP A 423 -25.38 28.24 -12.93
N TRP A 424 -24.54 27.74 -12.02
CA TRP A 424 -24.95 26.76 -11.01
C TRP A 424 -26.01 27.29 -10.03
N GLN A 425 -26.20 28.61 -9.94
CA GLN A 425 -27.21 29.20 -9.06
C GLN A 425 -28.59 29.18 -9.75
N GLY A 426 -28.70 29.64 -10.99
CA GLY A 426 -29.91 29.51 -11.80
C GLY A 426 -30.32 28.05 -12.03
N ILE A 427 -29.35 27.14 -12.21
CA ILE A 427 -29.62 25.68 -12.29
C ILE A 427 -30.22 25.17 -10.98
N ALA A 428 -29.70 25.57 -9.82
CA ALA A 428 -30.18 25.10 -8.52
C ALA A 428 -31.64 25.50 -8.24
N GLU A 429 -32.09 26.66 -8.72
CA GLU A 429 -33.48 27.12 -8.61
C GLU A 429 -34.49 26.26 -9.41
N THR A 430 -34.02 25.45 -10.37
CA THR A 430 -34.88 24.53 -11.15
C THR A 430 -35.05 23.14 -10.51
N ILE A 431 -34.32 22.82 -9.44
CA ILE A 431 -34.26 21.46 -8.88
C ILE A 431 -35.52 21.15 -8.06
N SER A 432 -36.30 20.17 -8.52
CA SER A 432 -37.34 19.54 -7.71
C SER A 432 -36.73 18.57 -6.69
N GLN A 433 -37.18 18.60 -5.44
CA GLN A 433 -36.75 17.66 -4.41
C GLN A 433 -37.21 16.21 -4.74
N PRO A 434 -36.35 15.19 -4.60
CA PRO A 434 -36.74 13.78 -4.72
C PRO A 434 -37.50 13.31 -3.46
N PRO A 435 -38.20 12.16 -3.49
CA PRO A 435 -38.86 11.59 -2.31
C PRO A 435 -37.85 11.03 -1.30
N LEU A 436 -37.61 11.75 -0.20
CA LEU A 436 -36.53 11.51 0.78
C LEU A 436 -36.91 10.62 1.99
N GLY A 437 -38.18 10.25 2.18
CA GLY A 437 -38.65 9.36 3.26
C GLY A 437 -38.18 7.90 3.20
N LYS A 438 -37.21 7.56 2.34
CA LYS A 438 -36.63 6.21 2.25
C LYS A 438 -35.47 6.04 3.26
N PRO A 439 -35.37 4.91 3.99
CA PRO A 439 -34.26 4.65 4.93
C PRO A 439 -32.84 4.70 4.31
N ALA A 440 -32.72 4.58 2.99
CA ALA A 440 -31.45 4.74 2.28
C ALA A 440 -30.81 6.14 2.46
N PHE A 441 -31.59 7.15 2.85
CA PHE A 441 -31.14 8.52 3.13
C PHE A 441 -30.72 8.76 4.60
N ASP A 442 -30.86 7.76 5.48
CA ASP A 442 -30.30 7.78 6.85
C ASP A 442 -28.75 7.80 6.81
N ALA A 443 -28.17 7.35 5.70
CA ALA A 443 -26.76 7.54 5.37
C ALA A 443 -26.55 8.89 4.64
N VAL A 444 -25.91 9.83 5.32
CA VAL A 444 -25.61 11.20 4.83
C VAL A 444 -25.00 11.20 3.42
N GLY A 445 -24.10 10.26 3.13
CA GLY A 445 -23.46 10.15 1.81
C GLY A 445 -24.46 9.88 0.66
N SER A 446 -25.56 9.16 0.91
CA SER A 446 -26.61 8.91 -0.08
C SER A 446 -27.37 10.19 -0.43
N LEU A 447 -27.67 11.02 0.59
CA LEU A 447 -28.38 12.28 0.44
C LEU A 447 -27.51 13.32 -0.29
N GLN A 448 -26.22 13.38 0.04
CA GLN A 448 -25.25 14.22 -0.67
C GLN A 448 -25.07 13.79 -2.14
N ALA A 449 -25.01 12.48 -2.42
CA ALA A 449 -24.96 11.96 -3.78
C ALA A 449 -26.23 12.34 -4.58
N ALA A 450 -27.42 12.21 -3.99
CA ALA A 450 -28.67 12.62 -4.62
C ALA A 450 -28.73 14.12 -4.93
N ALA A 451 -28.25 14.98 -4.03
CA ALA A 451 -28.19 16.43 -4.26
C ALA A 451 -27.21 16.81 -5.39
N LEU A 452 -26.04 16.18 -5.43
CA LEU A 452 -25.08 16.36 -6.53
C LEU A 452 -25.62 15.82 -7.86
N ARG A 453 -26.31 14.67 -7.84
CA ARG A 453 -26.99 14.08 -9.02
C ARG A 453 -28.03 15.03 -9.59
N ALA A 454 -28.84 15.65 -8.73
CA ALA A 454 -29.85 16.61 -9.15
C ALA A 454 -29.26 17.88 -9.80
N LEU A 455 -28.16 18.41 -9.24
CA LEU A 455 -27.41 19.52 -9.84
C LEU A 455 -26.85 19.17 -11.21
N LEU A 456 -26.21 18.00 -11.35
CA LEU A 456 -25.66 17.55 -12.63
C LEU A 456 -26.77 17.31 -13.66
N ALA A 457 -27.81 16.54 -13.32
CA ALA A 457 -28.90 16.20 -14.24
C ALA A 457 -29.73 17.42 -14.72
N ALA A 458 -29.72 18.53 -13.98
CA ALA A 458 -30.32 19.80 -14.40
C ALA A 458 -29.39 20.66 -15.28
N ALA A 459 -28.12 20.25 -15.48
CA ALA A 459 -27.11 20.98 -16.22
C ALA A 459 -26.79 20.31 -17.59
N PRO A 460 -26.83 21.04 -18.72
CA PRO A 460 -26.62 20.46 -20.05
C PRO A 460 -25.21 19.89 -20.23
N ASP A 461 -25.03 18.92 -21.12
CA ASP A 461 -23.73 18.30 -21.42
C ASP A 461 -23.01 17.74 -20.17
N THR A 462 -23.72 16.98 -19.33
CA THR A 462 -23.15 16.32 -18.13
C THR A 462 -23.46 14.83 -18.00
N ASP A 463 -24.13 14.20 -18.97
CA ASP A 463 -24.58 12.79 -18.87
C ASP A 463 -23.43 11.80 -18.63
N GLU A 464 -22.25 12.04 -19.21
CA GLU A 464 -21.04 11.23 -18.98
C GLU A 464 -20.56 11.30 -17.51
N LEU A 465 -20.79 12.43 -16.84
CA LEU A 465 -20.46 12.62 -15.42
C LEU A 465 -21.45 11.90 -14.50
N LEU A 466 -22.72 11.75 -14.90
CA LEU A 466 -23.74 11.01 -14.14
C LEU A 466 -23.36 9.52 -14.02
N GLY A 467 -22.81 8.90 -15.07
CA GLY A 467 -22.34 7.51 -15.00
C GLY A 467 -21.26 7.27 -13.93
N SER A 468 -20.36 8.24 -13.72
CA SER A 468 -19.35 8.16 -12.65
C SER A 468 -19.96 8.26 -11.24
N LEU A 469 -21.14 8.87 -11.12
CA LEU A 469 -21.90 8.98 -9.88
C LEU A 469 -22.77 7.73 -9.63
N ASP A 470 -23.27 7.09 -10.69
CA ASP A 470 -23.90 5.75 -10.62
C ASP A 470 -22.93 4.70 -10.07
N GLU A 471 -21.67 4.69 -10.52
CA GLU A 471 -20.64 3.80 -9.95
C GLU A 471 -20.37 4.08 -8.46
N PHE A 472 -20.35 5.36 -8.06
CA PHE A 472 -20.16 5.75 -6.66
C PHE A 472 -21.34 5.28 -5.79
N GLU A 473 -22.58 5.56 -6.19
CA GLU A 473 -23.78 5.11 -5.48
C GLU A 473 -23.89 3.59 -5.45
N ALA A 474 -23.53 2.88 -6.53
CA ALA A 474 -23.47 1.42 -6.56
C ALA A 474 -22.44 0.89 -5.56
N ARG A 475 -21.27 1.52 -5.44
CA ARG A 475 -20.25 1.16 -4.43
C ARG A 475 -20.69 1.42 -3.00
N VAL A 476 -21.46 2.49 -2.73
CA VAL A 476 -22.03 2.76 -1.40
C VAL A 476 -23.14 1.76 -1.06
N ARG A 477 -23.98 1.41 -2.04
CA ARG A 477 -25.13 0.50 -1.90
C ARG A 477 -24.74 -0.98 -1.78
N ASN A 478 -23.71 -1.41 -2.53
CA ASN A 478 -23.25 -2.80 -2.57
C ASN A 478 -22.15 -3.09 -1.52
N ALA A 479 -21.71 -2.09 -0.77
CA ALA A 479 -20.84 -2.33 0.38
C ALA A 479 -21.65 -2.98 1.53
N PRO A 480 -21.12 -4.00 2.22
CA PRO A 480 -21.89 -4.80 3.17
C PRO A 480 -22.44 -3.95 4.33
N GLN A 481 -23.76 -3.88 4.43
CA GLN A 481 -24.48 -3.17 5.48
C GLN A 481 -24.54 -4.01 6.76
N ALA A 482 -23.46 -3.97 7.54
CA ALA A 482 -23.51 -4.35 8.95
C ALA A 482 -23.92 -3.11 9.76
N LEU A 483 -25.23 -2.95 9.99
CA LEU A 483 -25.77 -1.95 10.92
C LEU A 483 -25.40 -2.35 12.36
N PRO A 484 -24.70 -1.50 13.14
CA PRO A 484 -24.51 -1.74 14.56
C PRO A 484 -25.79 -1.35 15.31
N GLU A 485 -26.49 -2.33 15.88
CA GLU A 485 -27.44 -2.05 16.96
C GLU A 485 -26.67 -1.50 18.16
N SER A 486 -27.16 -0.41 18.74
CA SER A 486 -26.42 0.36 19.75
C SER A 486 -26.47 -0.32 21.11
N GLN A 487 -25.47 -1.13 21.42
CA GLN A 487 -25.25 -1.66 22.77
C GLN A 487 -24.59 -0.60 23.66
N SER A 488 -25.38 0.00 24.56
CA SER A 488 -24.87 0.74 25.70
C SER A 488 -24.23 -0.22 26.71
N ALA A 489 -23.18 0.22 27.39
CA ALA A 489 -22.44 -0.63 28.33
C ALA A 489 -23.25 -0.94 29.59
N GLN A 490 -23.82 -2.15 29.63
CA GLN A 490 -24.20 -2.89 30.83
C GLN A 490 -23.60 -4.30 30.70
N ASP A 491 -23.38 -4.98 31.82
CA ASP A 491 -22.62 -6.23 31.86
C ASP A 491 -23.23 -7.35 30.96
N PRO A 492 -22.40 -8.26 30.41
CA PRO A 492 -22.82 -9.22 29.39
C PRO A 492 -23.60 -10.43 29.96
N ALA A 493 -24.67 -10.16 30.70
CA ALA A 493 -25.67 -11.15 31.11
C ALA A 493 -27.00 -10.87 30.38
N SER A 494 -27.32 -11.72 29.40
CA SER A 494 -28.61 -11.75 28.67
C SER A 494 -29.09 -10.44 28.01
N SER A 495 -28.57 -10.15 26.80
CA SER A 495 -29.41 -9.53 25.76
C SER A 495 -30.07 -10.66 24.94
N PRO A 496 -31.39 -10.89 25.05
CA PRO A 496 -32.08 -11.97 24.32
C PRO A 496 -32.27 -11.59 22.83
N GLY A 497 -31.17 -11.57 22.06
CA GLY A 497 -31.14 -11.05 20.69
C GLY A 497 -30.02 -11.56 19.78
N SER A 498 -28.78 -11.70 20.26
CA SER A 498 -27.61 -11.79 19.36
C SER A 498 -27.31 -13.21 18.81
N LEU A 499 -27.65 -13.40 17.53
CA LEU A 499 -27.40 -14.62 16.73
C LEU A 499 -25.92 -14.79 16.32
N HIS A 500 -25.07 -15.27 17.23
CA HIS A 500 -23.65 -15.52 16.94
C HIS A 500 -23.40 -16.82 16.14
N THR A 501 -23.00 -16.71 14.87
CA THR A 501 -22.61 -17.86 14.00
C THR A 501 -21.09 -17.94 13.79
N ARG A 502 -20.57 -19.15 13.54
CA ARG A 502 -19.13 -19.44 13.35
C ARG A 502 -18.70 -19.63 11.88
N GLY A 503 -19.48 -19.11 10.93
CA GLY A 503 -19.48 -19.50 9.50
C GLY A 503 -18.10 -19.75 8.85
N PHE A 504 -17.97 -20.91 8.19
CA PHE A 504 -16.69 -21.44 7.76
C PHE A 504 -16.14 -20.75 6.50
N GLY A 505 -15.12 -19.91 6.68
CA GLY A 505 -14.49 -19.17 5.59
C GLY A 505 -13.76 -20.05 4.55
N ASP A 506 -13.76 -19.55 3.31
CA ASP A 506 -13.07 -20.14 2.14
C ASP A 506 -11.56 -19.82 2.17
N ARG A 507 -10.91 -20.12 3.31
CA ARG A 507 -9.46 -20.00 3.52
C ARG A 507 -8.76 -21.33 3.24
N LEU A 508 -7.51 -21.24 2.76
CA LEU A 508 -6.57 -22.36 2.66
C LEU A 508 -6.42 -23.04 4.03
N ALA A 509 -6.36 -24.37 4.05
CA ALA A 509 -6.14 -25.10 5.29
C ALA A 509 -4.69 -24.97 5.78
N GLU A 510 -4.51 -25.01 7.10
CA GLU A 510 -3.19 -25.04 7.73
C GLU A 510 -2.72 -26.48 8.04
N ALA A 511 -3.64 -27.44 8.04
CA ALA A 511 -3.40 -28.86 8.20
C ALA A 511 -4.14 -29.67 7.12
N ASP A 512 -3.60 -30.85 6.78
CA ASP A 512 -4.19 -31.79 5.83
C ASP A 512 -5.31 -32.60 6.49
N LEU A 513 -6.55 -32.12 6.36
CA LEU A 513 -7.76 -32.75 6.94
C LEU A 513 -8.39 -33.82 6.02
N ILE A 514 -7.72 -34.17 4.91
CA ILE A 514 -8.27 -35.02 3.84
C ILE A 514 -7.22 -35.97 3.23
N GLY A 515 -6.22 -36.37 4.02
CA GLY A 515 -5.29 -37.47 3.70
C GLY A 515 -4.36 -37.29 2.50
N ARG A 516 -4.10 -36.06 2.02
CA ARG A 516 -3.31 -35.81 0.81
C ARG A 516 -1.80 -35.88 0.99
N THR A 517 -1.30 -36.01 2.21
CA THR A 517 0.13 -36.01 2.57
C THR A 517 0.99 -36.94 1.71
N ALA A 518 0.53 -38.16 1.38
CA ALA A 518 1.28 -39.10 0.54
C ALA A 518 1.40 -38.63 -0.92
N MET A 519 0.34 -38.04 -1.48
CA MET A 519 0.33 -37.45 -2.83
C MET A 519 1.20 -36.18 -2.87
N VAL A 520 1.12 -35.33 -1.85
CA VAL A 520 1.97 -34.15 -1.69
C VAL A 520 3.46 -34.54 -1.66
N ALA A 521 3.81 -35.60 -0.92
CA ALA A 521 5.16 -36.12 -0.87
C ALA A 521 5.63 -36.57 -2.27
N ALA A 522 4.88 -37.46 -2.94
CA ALA A 522 5.24 -37.99 -4.26
C ALA A 522 5.38 -36.89 -5.35
N ILE A 523 4.51 -35.87 -5.34
CA ILE A 523 4.66 -34.71 -6.25
C ILE A 523 5.90 -33.89 -5.88
N THR A 524 6.21 -33.76 -4.59
CA THR A 524 7.42 -33.08 -4.13
C THR A 524 8.70 -33.84 -4.53
N ASP A 525 8.69 -35.17 -4.49
CA ASP A 525 9.77 -36.01 -5.02
C ASP A 525 9.97 -35.78 -6.53
N LEU A 526 8.88 -35.72 -7.31
CA LEU A 526 8.91 -35.43 -8.75
C LEU A 526 9.24 -33.96 -9.12
N LEU A 527 9.17 -33.03 -8.16
CA LEU A 527 9.53 -31.62 -8.32
C LEU A 527 10.90 -31.25 -7.73
N ALA A 528 11.50 -32.14 -6.94
CA ALA A 528 12.83 -31.94 -6.38
C ALA A 528 13.93 -32.01 -7.48
N PRO A 529 15.10 -31.39 -7.24
CA PRO A 529 16.32 -31.74 -7.97
C PRO A 529 16.82 -33.13 -7.51
N PRO A 530 17.36 -33.97 -8.41
CA PRO A 530 17.91 -35.28 -8.03
C PRO A 530 19.14 -35.15 -7.12
N GLU A 531 19.34 -36.15 -6.26
CA GLU A 531 20.52 -36.26 -5.39
C GLU A 531 21.82 -36.38 -6.23
N PRO A 532 22.92 -35.72 -5.84
CA PRO A 532 24.10 -35.56 -6.70
C PRO A 532 24.92 -36.83 -6.94
N ASP A 533 24.61 -37.93 -6.23
CA ASP A 533 25.26 -39.24 -6.39
C ASP A 533 24.50 -40.19 -7.34
N GLU A 534 23.30 -39.84 -7.82
CA GLU A 534 22.55 -40.70 -8.75
C GLU A 534 23.15 -40.68 -10.17
N SER A 535 23.59 -41.84 -10.66
CA SER A 535 24.31 -42.00 -11.93
C SER A 535 23.43 -41.92 -13.18
N ALA A 536 22.30 -41.21 -13.12
CA ALA A 536 21.31 -41.09 -14.19
C ALA A 536 21.74 -40.07 -15.25
N THR A 537 22.78 -40.39 -16.05
CA THR A 537 23.22 -39.51 -17.15
C THR A 537 22.32 -39.65 -18.39
N GLY A 538 21.09 -39.16 -18.30
CA GLY A 538 20.09 -39.14 -19.38
C GLY A 538 19.24 -37.87 -19.34
N ALA A 539 18.52 -37.56 -20.42
CA ALA A 539 17.62 -36.41 -20.46
C ALA A 539 16.41 -36.58 -19.52
N ASP A 540 16.09 -37.83 -19.20
CA ASP A 540 14.94 -38.28 -18.40
C ASP A 540 15.21 -38.21 -16.88
N ALA A 541 16.41 -37.78 -16.46
CA ALA A 541 16.82 -37.64 -15.05
C ALA A 541 16.29 -36.36 -14.36
N HIS A 542 15.36 -35.66 -15.01
CA HIS A 542 14.71 -34.45 -14.51
C HIS A 542 13.20 -34.63 -14.67
N GLY A 543 12.46 -34.40 -13.59
CA GLY A 543 11.02 -34.68 -13.51
C GLY A 543 10.12 -33.82 -14.42
N PRO A 544 8.80 -34.02 -14.37
CA PRO A 544 7.85 -33.34 -15.24
C PRO A 544 7.96 -31.81 -15.16
N THR A 545 8.08 -31.17 -16.33
CA THR A 545 8.17 -29.71 -16.47
C THR A 545 6.81 -29.03 -16.30
N VAL A 546 5.69 -29.74 -16.52
CA VAL A 546 4.33 -29.24 -16.30
C VAL A 546 3.51 -30.28 -15.54
N VAL A 547 3.20 -29.98 -14.29
CA VAL A 547 2.31 -30.74 -13.42
C VAL A 547 1.00 -29.97 -13.30
N ALA A 548 -0.13 -30.61 -13.59
CA ALA A 548 -1.45 -30.03 -13.35
C ALA A 548 -2.08 -30.69 -12.12
N LEU A 549 -2.61 -29.88 -11.19
CA LEU A 549 -3.50 -30.34 -10.14
C LEU A 549 -4.93 -30.14 -10.64
N GLU A 550 -5.51 -31.23 -11.13
CA GLU A 550 -6.81 -31.25 -11.79
C GLU A 550 -7.91 -31.60 -10.78
N GLY A 551 -9.01 -30.85 -10.82
CA GLY A 551 -10.21 -31.21 -10.05
C GLY A 551 -11.27 -30.11 -10.06
N PRO A 552 -12.53 -30.45 -9.73
CA PRO A 552 -13.64 -29.51 -9.67
C PRO A 552 -13.38 -28.29 -8.78
N TRP A 553 -14.17 -27.22 -8.94
CA TRP A 553 -14.06 -26.06 -8.07
C TRP A 553 -14.35 -26.43 -6.60
N GLY A 554 -13.56 -25.92 -5.66
CA GLY A 554 -13.66 -26.31 -4.24
C GLY A 554 -12.96 -27.62 -3.85
N SER A 555 -12.42 -28.41 -4.79
CA SER A 555 -11.66 -29.65 -4.52
C SER A 555 -10.34 -29.48 -3.77
N GLY A 556 -9.91 -28.25 -3.45
CA GLY A 556 -8.72 -27.97 -2.64
C GLY A 556 -7.39 -27.89 -3.39
N LYS A 557 -7.41 -27.57 -4.70
CA LYS A 557 -6.22 -27.35 -5.56
C LYS A 557 -5.17 -26.46 -4.88
N SER A 558 -5.55 -25.23 -4.55
CA SER A 558 -4.72 -24.21 -3.87
C SER A 558 -4.13 -24.66 -2.53
N THR A 559 -4.89 -25.45 -1.75
CA THR A 559 -4.41 -25.99 -0.47
C THR A 559 -3.36 -27.09 -0.69
N THR A 560 -3.55 -27.91 -1.73
CA THR A 560 -2.60 -28.95 -2.12
C THR A 560 -1.29 -28.33 -2.63
N MET A 561 -1.36 -27.24 -3.41
CA MET A 561 -0.18 -26.44 -3.82
C MET A 561 0.62 -25.92 -2.62
N ARG A 562 -0.06 -25.32 -1.63
CA ARG A 562 0.55 -24.82 -0.40
C ARG A 562 1.29 -25.91 0.37
N PHE A 563 0.77 -27.14 0.43
CA PHE A 563 1.45 -28.26 1.08
C PHE A 563 2.68 -28.73 0.27
N ILE A 564 2.61 -28.76 -1.07
CA ILE A 564 3.77 -29.06 -1.94
C ILE A 564 4.87 -27.98 -1.75
N GLU A 565 4.51 -26.70 -1.70
CA GLU A 565 5.46 -25.63 -1.37
C GLU A 565 6.10 -25.84 0.02
N GLN A 566 5.29 -26.12 1.05
CA GLN A 566 5.79 -26.32 2.41
C GLN A 566 6.77 -27.50 2.50
N GLU A 567 6.48 -28.62 1.84
CA GLU A 567 7.35 -29.80 1.82
C GLU A 567 8.61 -29.57 0.96
N LEU A 568 8.52 -28.87 -0.18
CA LEU A 568 9.67 -28.39 -0.95
C LEU A 568 10.59 -27.46 -0.13
N ILE A 569 10.02 -26.62 0.74
CA ILE A 569 10.77 -25.75 1.65
C ILE A 569 11.40 -26.56 2.81
N ARG A 570 10.67 -27.52 3.37
CA ARG A 570 11.10 -28.38 4.48
C ARG A 570 12.28 -29.28 4.10
N ARG A 571 12.28 -29.81 2.88
CA ARG A 571 13.32 -30.70 2.34
C ARG A 571 14.61 -29.96 1.92
N ARG A 572 14.69 -28.64 2.07
CA ARG A 572 15.91 -27.87 1.76
C ARG A 572 17.06 -28.29 2.69
N PRO A 573 18.25 -28.66 2.15
CA PRO A 573 19.39 -29.03 2.98
C PRO A 573 19.83 -27.84 3.85
N GLN A 574 19.92 -28.06 5.16
CA GLN A 574 20.38 -27.03 6.09
C GLN A 574 21.88 -26.77 5.90
N PRO A 575 22.33 -25.50 5.92
CA PRO A 575 23.74 -25.16 5.73
C PRO A 575 24.57 -25.57 6.96
N ASP A 576 25.33 -26.65 6.80
CA ASP A 576 26.23 -27.26 7.79
C ASP A 576 27.14 -26.24 8.50
N PRO A 577 26.95 -25.99 9.81
CA PRO A 577 27.60 -24.88 10.54
C PRO A 577 29.03 -25.19 10.99
N LYS A 578 29.90 -25.60 10.06
CA LYS A 578 31.30 -25.94 10.33
C LYS A 578 32.11 -24.72 10.79
N PRO A 579 32.80 -24.77 11.95
CA PRO A 579 33.60 -23.66 12.46
C PRO A 579 34.90 -23.47 11.65
N GLU A 580 35.24 -22.23 11.28
CA GLU A 580 36.48 -21.91 10.57
C GLU A 580 37.72 -22.24 11.44
N ARG A 581 38.45 -23.30 11.06
CA ARG A 581 39.73 -23.66 11.69
C ARG A 581 40.75 -22.52 11.56
N TRP A 582 41.11 -21.91 12.70
CA TRP A 582 42.22 -20.96 12.78
C TRP A 582 43.52 -21.58 12.26
N SER A 583 44.22 -20.85 11.39
CA SER A 583 45.60 -21.13 10.99
C SER A 583 46.52 -19.94 11.30
N ARG A 584 47.79 -20.23 11.62
CA ARG A 584 48.65 -19.31 12.39
C ARG A 584 49.41 -18.31 11.50
N ARG A 585 49.21 -17.00 11.73
CA ARG A 585 50.22 -15.93 11.51
C ARG A 585 49.83 -14.65 12.25
N TRP A 586 50.30 -14.54 13.49
CA TRP A 586 49.66 -13.80 14.59
C TRP A 586 50.00 -12.29 14.68
N TRP A 587 50.75 -11.74 13.72
CA TRP A 587 51.36 -10.40 13.83
C TRP A 587 50.82 -9.34 12.85
N TRP A 588 50.18 -9.76 11.75
CA TRP A 588 49.79 -8.87 10.64
C TRP A 588 48.28 -8.59 10.55
N SER A 589 47.49 -9.10 11.50
CA SER A 589 46.02 -9.19 11.41
C SER A 589 45.23 -8.03 12.03
N TRP A 590 45.89 -7.10 12.74
CA TRP A 590 45.18 -6.06 13.51
C TRP A 590 44.46 -5.03 12.62
N TRP A 591 45.12 -4.53 11.56
CA TRP A 591 44.57 -3.49 10.67
C TRP A 591 43.48 -3.94 9.69
N TRP A 592 43.26 -5.25 9.51
CA TRP A 592 42.22 -5.78 8.62
C TRP A 592 40.95 -6.29 9.34
N ARG A 593 40.84 -6.03 10.66
CA ARG A 593 39.66 -6.40 11.47
C ARG A 593 38.46 -5.44 11.39
N LEU A 594 38.49 -4.45 10.50
CA LEU A 594 37.28 -3.72 10.12
C LEU A 594 36.30 -4.68 9.42
N PRO A 595 35.06 -4.86 9.90
CA PRO A 595 34.10 -5.75 9.26
C PRO A 595 33.83 -5.26 7.83
N MET A 596 34.00 -6.16 6.85
CA MET A 596 33.71 -5.87 5.45
C MET A 596 32.26 -5.36 5.34
N PRO A 597 32.02 -4.16 4.79
CA PRO A 597 30.67 -3.60 4.77
C PRO A 597 29.71 -4.53 4.01
N ARG A 598 28.54 -4.78 4.61
CA ARG A 598 27.43 -5.57 4.04
C ARG A 598 26.78 -4.96 2.79
N HIS A 599 27.20 -3.75 2.40
CA HIS A 599 26.72 -3.00 1.23
C HIS A 599 27.83 -2.81 0.17
N LEU A 600 27.42 -2.41 -1.03
CA LEU A 600 28.28 -2.07 -2.14
C LEU A 600 28.98 -0.72 -1.89
N SER A 601 30.31 -0.72 -1.81
CA SER A 601 31.10 0.51 -1.69
C SER A 601 31.17 1.29 -3.01
N VAL A 602 31.19 2.63 -2.96
CA VAL A 602 31.26 3.49 -4.17
C VAL A 602 32.45 3.12 -5.07
N ARG A 603 33.65 2.88 -4.52
CA ARG A 603 34.82 2.41 -5.30
C ARG A 603 34.57 1.12 -6.07
N SER A 604 33.71 0.23 -5.57
CA SER A 604 33.33 -0.99 -6.28
C SER A 604 32.31 -0.69 -7.39
N ALA A 605 31.31 0.15 -7.14
CA ALA A 605 30.34 0.58 -8.15
C ALA A 605 31.02 1.31 -9.32
N LEU A 606 31.95 2.23 -9.04
CA LEU A 606 32.78 2.89 -10.04
C LEU A 606 33.64 1.90 -10.86
N ARG A 607 34.12 0.80 -10.24
CA ARG A 607 34.84 -0.25 -10.94
C ARG A 607 33.93 -1.06 -11.87
N ILE A 608 32.70 -1.37 -11.45
CA ILE A 608 31.70 -2.10 -12.27
C ILE A 608 31.28 -1.26 -13.49
N LEU A 609 30.96 0.01 -13.28
CA LEU A 609 30.62 0.97 -14.34
C LEU A 609 31.81 1.29 -15.27
N GLY A 610 33.04 1.19 -14.77
CA GLY A 610 34.28 1.45 -15.52
C GLY A 610 34.91 0.22 -16.20
N SER A 611 34.50 -1.00 -15.88
CA SER A 611 35.13 -2.23 -16.40
C SER A 611 34.55 -2.68 -17.73
N GLY A 612 35.40 -2.77 -18.75
CA GLY A 612 35.07 -3.47 -20.00
C GLY A 612 35.17 -5.01 -19.90
N LYS A 613 35.80 -5.56 -18.86
CA LYS A 613 36.00 -7.02 -18.71
C LYS A 613 34.75 -7.72 -18.18
N LYS A 614 34.46 -8.92 -18.70
CA LYS A 614 33.53 -9.89 -18.08
C LYS A 614 34.03 -10.22 -16.66
N GLU A 615 33.11 -10.35 -15.70
CA GLU A 615 33.47 -10.63 -14.31
C GLU A 615 33.89 -12.09 -14.15
N THR A 616 35.07 -12.32 -13.57
CA THR A 616 35.59 -13.67 -13.29
C THR A 616 35.34 -13.99 -11.82
N THR A 617 34.33 -14.83 -11.56
CA THR A 617 33.78 -15.19 -10.24
C THR A 617 34.71 -16.09 -9.39
N ARG A 618 36.02 -15.85 -9.42
CA ARG A 618 37.06 -16.70 -8.80
C ARG A 618 37.14 -16.58 -7.27
N ARG A 619 36.39 -15.68 -6.64
CA ARG A 619 36.48 -15.39 -5.18
C ARG A 619 35.17 -15.61 -4.39
N GLY A 620 34.14 -16.19 -5.01
CA GLY A 620 32.86 -16.51 -4.35
C GLY A 620 32.60 -18.00 -4.09
N ARG A 621 33.45 -18.90 -4.59
CA ARG A 621 33.25 -20.36 -4.62
C ARG A 621 32.85 -20.95 -3.25
N HIS A 622 33.70 -20.79 -2.23
CA HIS A 622 33.55 -21.39 -0.90
C HIS A 622 32.32 -21.00 -0.08
N ARG A 623 31.45 -20.11 -0.57
CA ARG A 623 30.13 -19.84 0.05
C ARG A 623 28.96 -19.92 -0.93
N ALA A 624 29.21 -19.83 -2.23
CA ALA A 624 28.23 -20.26 -3.24
C ALA A 624 28.06 -21.78 -3.27
N GLU A 625 29.07 -22.54 -2.86
CA GLU A 625 29.00 -23.99 -2.65
C GLU A 625 27.96 -24.40 -1.59
N ALA A 626 27.69 -23.56 -0.59
CA ALA A 626 26.73 -23.84 0.49
C ALA A 626 25.26 -23.47 0.17
N LEU A 627 24.94 -23.08 -1.08
CA LEU A 627 23.60 -22.70 -1.51
C LEU A 627 23.14 -23.39 -2.81
N ARG A 628 23.98 -24.23 -3.44
CA ARG A 628 23.59 -24.96 -4.67
C ARG A 628 22.42 -25.90 -4.40
N GLY A 629 21.61 -26.16 -5.41
CA GLY A 629 20.47 -27.09 -5.35
C GLY A 629 19.19 -26.50 -4.75
N LEU A 630 19.21 -25.31 -4.14
CA LEU A 630 18.00 -24.74 -3.53
C LEU A 630 16.97 -24.35 -4.62
N PRO A 631 15.71 -24.85 -4.53
CA PRO A 631 14.65 -24.48 -5.47
C PRO A 631 14.12 -23.07 -5.18
N VAL A 632 14.05 -22.26 -6.24
CA VAL A 632 13.38 -20.97 -6.29
C VAL A 632 11.89 -21.21 -6.52
N ILE A 633 11.03 -20.72 -5.63
CA ILE A 633 9.58 -20.91 -5.71
C ILE A 633 8.93 -19.55 -5.99
N ALA A 634 8.18 -19.47 -7.09
CA ALA A 634 7.43 -18.28 -7.48
C ALA A 634 5.92 -18.61 -7.56
N HIS A 635 5.07 -17.66 -7.18
CA HIS A 635 3.61 -17.77 -7.28
C HIS A 635 3.08 -16.73 -8.25
N PHE A 636 2.17 -17.12 -9.14
CA PHE A 636 1.55 -16.23 -10.12
C PHE A 636 0.04 -16.49 -10.19
N ASN A 637 -0.78 -15.48 -9.90
CA ASN A 637 -2.23 -15.57 -10.03
C ASN A 637 -2.70 -14.82 -11.30
N PRO A 638 -3.02 -15.52 -12.41
CA PRO A 638 -3.46 -14.90 -13.66
C PRO A 638 -4.80 -14.17 -13.57
N TRP A 639 -5.68 -14.50 -12.62
CA TRP A 639 -7.00 -13.85 -12.48
C TRP A 639 -6.89 -12.36 -12.14
N ALA A 640 -5.75 -11.93 -11.59
CA ALA A 640 -5.44 -10.52 -11.33
C ALA A 640 -5.03 -9.71 -12.60
N HIS A 641 -5.02 -10.31 -13.79
CA HIS A 641 -4.47 -9.71 -15.02
C HIS A 641 -5.44 -9.79 -16.21
N GLN A 642 -5.65 -8.65 -16.87
CA GLN A 642 -6.65 -8.47 -17.93
C GLN A 642 -6.03 -8.31 -19.34
N SER A 643 -4.70 -8.27 -19.48
CA SER A 643 -4.03 -8.23 -20.78
C SER A 643 -2.71 -8.98 -20.78
N ASN A 644 -2.25 -9.39 -21.97
CA ASN A 644 -0.99 -10.11 -22.17
C ASN A 644 0.21 -9.35 -21.56
N GLU A 645 0.25 -8.02 -21.72
CA GLU A 645 1.26 -7.17 -21.11
C GLU A 645 1.25 -7.22 -19.57
N GLN A 646 0.07 -7.28 -18.95
CA GLN A 646 -0.08 -7.43 -17.50
C GLN A 646 0.27 -8.85 -17.02
N ILE A 647 -0.08 -9.89 -17.79
CA ILE A 647 0.28 -11.29 -17.51
C ILE A 647 1.82 -11.43 -17.48
N TRP A 648 2.51 -10.94 -18.52
CA TRP A 648 3.98 -10.92 -18.53
C TRP A 648 4.56 -10.03 -17.44
N ALA A 649 3.96 -8.88 -17.12
CA ALA A 649 4.39 -8.03 -16.02
C ALA A 649 4.37 -8.77 -14.67
N GLY A 650 3.23 -9.38 -14.33
CA GLY A 650 3.03 -10.10 -13.08
C GLY A 650 3.92 -11.33 -12.97
N LEU A 651 4.01 -12.14 -14.03
CA LEU A 651 4.85 -13.33 -14.07
C LEU A 651 6.34 -12.98 -13.95
N THR A 652 6.80 -11.97 -14.70
CA THR A 652 8.19 -11.48 -14.61
C THR A 652 8.52 -11.01 -13.20
N ARG A 653 7.62 -10.20 -12.60
CA ARG A 653 7.78 -9.68 -11.25
C ARG A 653 7.87 -10.81 -10.22
N SER A 654 6.95 -11.77 -10.28
CA SER A 654 6.90 -12.93 -9.38
C SER A 654 8.21 -13.75 -9.43
N ILE A 655 8.75 -13.97 -10.63
CA ILE A 655 10.03 -14.68 -10.82
C ILE A 655 11.22 -13.86 -10.27
N ILE A 656 11.23 -12.54 -10.44
CA ILE A 656 12.29 -11.66 -9.90
C ILE A 656 12.25 -11.62 -8.35
N GLU A 657 11.06 -11.46 -7.76
CA GLU A 657 10.87 -11.41 -6.31
C GLU A 657 11.25 -12.76 -5.66
N ALA A 658 10.88 -13.88 -6.28
CA ALA A 658 11.32 -15.22 -5.87
C ALA A 658 12.84 -15.43 -5.99
N ALA A 659 13.46 -14.95 -7.07
CA ALA A 659 14.90 -15.09 -7.30
C ALA A 659 15.75 -14.18 -6.39
N HIS A 660 15.21 -13.04 -5.92
CA HIS A 660 15.92 -12.03 -5.15
C HIS A 660 16.75 -12.58 -3.97
N PRO A 661 16.22 -13.39 -3.02
CA PRO A 661 17.02 -13.96 -1.92
C PRO A 661 18.18 -14.86 -2.40
N VAL A 662 18.04 -15.49 -3.56
CA VAL A 662 18.98 -16.50 -4.08
C VAL A 662 20.11 -15.88 -4.92
N LEU A 663 19.90 -14.69 -5.50
CA LEU A 663 20.88 -14.03 -6.36
C LEU A 663 22.18 -13.60 -5.65
N GLY A 664 22.20 -13.48 -4.31
CA GLY A 664 23.41 -13.18 -3.55
C GLY A 664 23.25 -13.20 -2.02
N ALA A 665 24.18 -13.88 -1.34
CA ALA A 665 24.17 -14.18 0.10
C ALA A 665 24.29 -12.99 1.08
N ASP A 666 24.59 -11.79 0.58
CA ASP A 666 24.60 -10.52 1.33
C ASP A 666 24.05 -9.43 0.39
N ASP A 667 23.53 -8.32 0.93
CA ASP A 667 22.96 -7.21 0.14
C ASP A 667 23.96 -6.70 -0.90
N ARG A 668 25.23 -6.53 -0.50
CA ARG A 668 26.38 -6.20 -1.36
C ARG A 668 26.54 -7.12 -2.57
N ALA A 669 26.14 -8.39 -2.49
CA ALA A 669 26.20 -9.30 -3.62
C ALA A 669 25.04 -9.05 -4.59
N ARG A 670 23.84 -8.76 -4.08
CA ARG A 670 22.64 -8.42 -4.87
C ARG A 670 22.79 -7.06 -5.56
N GLU A 671 23.18 -6.02 -4.82
CA GLU A 671 23.49 -4.67 -5.35
C GLU A 671 24.57 -4.71 -6.45
N ARG A 672 25.54 -5.63 -6.34
CA ARG A 672 26.56 -5.85 -7.39
C ARG A 672 25.99 -6.54 -8.62
N TYR A 673 25.17 -7.58 -8.41
CA TYR A 673 24.58 -8.35 -9.49
C TYR A 673 23.70 -7.46 -10.38
N TRP A 674 22.78 -6.71 -9.79
CA TRP A 674 21.91 -5.79 -10.54
C TRP A 674 22.68 -4.64 -11.17
N LEU A 675 23.62 -3.99 -10.47
CA LEU A 675 24.48 -2.97 -11.10
C LEU A 675 25.30 -3.55 -12.26
N PHE A 676 25.75 -4.81 -12.17
CA PHE A 676 26.52 -5.47 -13.23
C PHE A 676 25.66 -5.83 -14.46
N ARG A 677 24.37 -6.14 -14.26
CA ARG A 677 23.38 -6.33 -15.34
C ARG A 677 22.97 -4.99 -15.95
N ASN A 678 22.42 -4.08 -15.14
CA ASN A 678 21.84 -2.80 -15.57
C ASN A 678 22.85 -1.89 -16.31
N ARG A 679 24.15 -1.96 -16.00
CA ARG A 679 25.19 -1.24 -16.77
C ARG A 679 25.26 -1.60 -18.26
N LEU A 680 24.66 -2.72 -18.69
CA LEU A 680 24.66 -3.11 -20.10
C LEU A 680 23.73 -2.20 -20.93
N ARG A 681 22.66 -1.67 -20.32
CA ARG A 681 21.60 -0.88 -20.97
C ARG A 681 21.71 0.62 -20.65
N LEU A 682 22.05 0.95 -19.41
CA LEU A 682 22.15 2.33 -18.94
C LEU A 682 23.43 3.04 -19.40
N GLU A 683 23.36 4.37 -19.59
CA GLU A 683 24.53 5.20 -19.93
C GLU A 683 25.60 5.15 -18.83
N ARG A 684 26.57 4.24 -18.96
CA ARG A 684 27.74 4.13 -18.05
C ARG A 684 28.47 5.48 -17.87
N ARG A 685 28.51 6.29 -18.92
CA ARG A 685 29.09 7.64 -18.92
C ARG A 685 28.25 8.67 -18.16
N HIS A 686 26.92 8.54 -18.16
CA HIS A 686 26.05 9.38 -17.32
C HIS A 686 26.18 8.96 -15.85
N LEU A 687 25.91 7.70 -15.53
CA LEU A 687 25.93 7.19 -14.16
C LEU A 687 27.28 7.46 -13.47
N ARG A 688 28.39 7.25 -14.16
CA ARG A 688 29.73 7.58 -13.65
C ARG A 688 29.92 9.09 -13.41
N ARG A 689 29.40 9.97 -14.26
CA ARG A 689 29.45 11.44 -14.04
C ARG A 689 28.59 11.86 -12.86
N LYS A 690 27.36 11.34 -12.74
CA LYS A 690 26.44 11.59 -11.60
C LYS A 690 27.10 11.15 -10.29
N LEU A 691 27.66 9.95 -10.25
CA LEU A 691 28.37 9.37 -9.11
C LEU A 691 29.62 10.15 -8.70
N TRP A 692 30.44 10.64 -9.64
CA TRP A 692 31.60 11.49 -9.29
C TRP A 692 31.17 12.88 -8.79
N ARG A 693 30.12 13.48 -9.36
CA ARG A 693 29.59 14.79 -8.93
C ARG A 693 29.02 14.76 -7.50
N SER A 694 28.37 13.67 -7.10
CA SER A 694 27.80 13.50 -5.76
C SER A 694 28.83 13.05 -4.71
N LEU A 695 29.95 12.44 -5.15
CA LEU A 695 31.04 12.02 -4.26
C LEU A 695 31.99 13.15 -3.84
N ALA A 696 32.16 14.16 -4.69
CA ALA A 696 33.03 15.31 -4.45
C ALA A 696 32.58 16.08 -3.19
N SER A 697 33.48 16.24 -2.22
CA SER A 697 33.19 16.90 -0.94
C SER A 697 32.90 18.39 -1.17
N PRO A 698 31.90 18.99 -0.51
CA PRO A 698 31.65 20.43 -0.59
C PRO A 698 32.87 21.26 -0.13
N LEU A 699 33.69 20.72 0.78
CA LEU A 699 34.96 21.32 1.20
C LEU A 699 35.93 21.59 0.03
N LEU A 700 35.91 20.77 -1.04
CA LEU A 700 36.73 21.01 -2.24
C LEU A 700 36.24 22.21 -3.05
N ARG A 701 34.95 22.54 -2.98
CA ARG A 701 34.41 23.76 -3.61
C ARG A 701 34.81 24.99 -2.79
N LEU A 702 34.64 24.92 -1.47
CA LEU A 702 35.05 25.98 -0.54
C LEU A 702 36.56 26.29 -0.66
N ALA A 703 37.42 25.27 -0.73
CA ALA A 703 38.87 25.45 -0.90
C ALA A 703 39.27 26.14 -2.22
N VAL A 704 38.45 26.02 -3.28
CA VAL A 704 38.69 26.69 -4.58
C VAL A 704 38.20 28.14 -4.57
N PHE A 705 37.06 28.42 -3.93
CA PHE A 705 36.44 29.76 -3.98
C PHE A 705 36.86 30.72 -2.85
N ALA A 706 37.33 30.23 -1.69
CA ALA A 706 37.44 31.09 -0.50
C ALA A 706 38.75 31.91 -0.38
N LEU A 707 39.88 31.47 -0.94
CA LEU A 707 41.20 31.82 -0.37
C LEU A 707 42.32 32.21 -1.35
N LEU A 708 42.08 32.29 -2.67
CA LEU A 708 43.15 32.63 -3.63
C LEU A 708 43.36 34.15 -3.81
N PRO A 709 42.39 34.96 -4.29
CA PRO A 709 42.67 36.36 -4.64
C PRO A 709 42.91 37.32 -3.46
N PRO A 710 42.01 37.45 -2.45
CA PRO A 710 42.12 38.51 -1.45
C PRO A 710 43.24 38.26 -0.43
N LEU A 711 43.53 36.98 -0.17
CA LEU A 711 44.50 36.55 0.83
C LEU A 711 45.94 36.83 0.39
N ILE A 712 46.27 36.55 -0.88
CA ILE A 712 47.56 36.90 -1.47
C ILE A 712 47.71 38.43 -1.54
N ALA A 713 46.65 39.16 -1.89
CA ALA A 713 46.68 40.62 -1.99
C ALA A 713 46.97 41.33 -0.65
N GLN A 714 46.44 40.84 0.47
CA GLN A 714 46.72 41.42 1.79
C GLN A 714 48.09 41.01 2.37
N LEU A 715 48.51 39.76 2.16
CA LEU A 715 49.65 39.18 2.89
C LEU A 715 51.03 39.41 2.25
N VAL A 716 51.06 40.11 1.11
CA VAL A 716 52.27 40.76 0.56
C VAL A 716 52.57 42.10 1.28
N LYS A 717 51.65 42.63 2.13
CA LYS A 717 51.77 43.94 2.78
C LYS A 717 51.84 43.95 4.31
N ALA A 718 51.72 42.80 4.98
CA ALA A 718 51.59 42.72 6.44
C ALA A 718 52.78 42.04 7.12
N ASP A 719 53.69 42.84 7.71
CA ASP A 719 54.80 42.35 8.52
C ASP A 719 54.33 42.03 9.96
N GLN A 720 53.44 41.04 10.07
CA GLN A 720 52.93 40.54 11.36
C GLN A 720 53.25 39.06 11.55
N THR A 721 53.57 38.71 12.79
CA THR A 721 53.84 37.34 13.23
C THR A 721 52.80 36.91 14.26
N TYR A 722 52.32 35.68 14.14
CA TYR A 722 51.32 35.10 15.03
C TYR A 722 51.90 33.86 15.71
N THR A 723 51.87 33.81 17.03
CA THR A 723 52.28 32.65 17.82
C THR A 723 51.13 31.66 17.94
N VAL A 724 51.24 30.52 17.26
CA VAL A 724 50.26 29.42 17.32
C VAL A 724 50.96 28.18 17.89
N TRP A 725 50.46 27.66 19.00
CA TRP A 725 50.99 26.47 19.69
C TRP A 725 52.52 26.54 19.93
N GLY A 726 53.01 27.70 20.38
CA GLY A 726 54.44 27.93 20.67
C GLY A 726 55.31 28.25 19.45
N HIS A 727 54.79 28.13 18.22
CA HIS A 727 55.54 28.45 17.00
C HIS A 727 55.12 29.81 16.41
N THR A 728 56.11 30.64 16.07
CA THR A 728 55.90 31.90 15.35
C THR A 728 55.68 31.66 13.86
N LEU A 729 54.45 31.87 13.40
CA LEU A 729 54.07 31.81 11.99
C LEU A 729 53.93 33.23 11.45
N THR A 730 54.77 33.58 10.47
CA THR A 730 54.59 34.79 9.65
C THR A 730 53.28 34.69 8.86
N ALA A 731 52.54 35.79 8.79
CA ALA A 731 51.23 35.85 8.14
C ALA A 731 51.14 35.17 6.74
N PRO A 732 52.09 35.34 5.79
CA PRO A 732 52.07 34.62 4.49
C PRO A 732 52.22 33.09 4.58
N LYS A 733 52.76 32.51 5.67
CA LYS A 733 52.75 31.05 5.87
C LYS A 733 51.36 30.56 6.31
N LEU A 734 50.71 31.34 7.18
CA LEU A 734 49.35 31.10 7.65
C LEU A 734 48.35 31.18 6.47
N ALA A 735 48.59 32.11 5.53
CA ALA A 735 47.89 32.23 4.24
C ALA A 735 47.79 30.91 3.47
N LEU A 736 48.89 30.18 3.37
CA LEU A 736 48.98 28.95 2.57
C LEU A 736 48.50 27.72 3.36
N ALA A 737 48.65 27.73 4.68
CA ALA A 737 48.26 26.62 5.55
C ALA A 737 46.75 26.37 5.58
N ILE A 738 45.91 27.42 5.67
CA ILE A 738 44.45 27.28 5.73
C ILE A 738 43.84 26.65 4.45
N PRO A 739 44.08 27.17 3.22
CA PRO A 739 43.55 26.55 2.01
C PRO A 739 44.14 25.16 1.76
N ALA A 740 45.43 24.93 2.06
CA ALA A 740 46.02 23.60 1.99
C ALA A 740 45.34 22.61 2.95
N GLY A 741 45.01 23.04 4.17
CA GLY A 741 44.26 22.26 5.16
C GLY A 741 42.83 21.95 4.72
N LEU A 742 42.09 22.93 4.20
CA LEU A 742 40.73 22.73 3.68
C LEU A 742 40.71 21.83 2.43
N LEU A 743 41.67 22.00 1.52
CA LEU A 743 41.83 21.15 0.34
C LEU A 743 42.20 19.71 0.74
N GLY A 744 43.13 19.56 1.70
CA GLY A 744 43.51 18.27 2.26
C GLY A 744 42.34 17.55 2.95
N ALA A 745 41.58 18.26 3.80
CA ALA A 745 40.38 17.73 4.44
C ALA A 745 39.28 17.38 3.42
N GLY A 746 39.12 18.20 2.37
CA GLY A 746 38.20 17.93 1.27
C GLY A 746 38.57 16.68 0.47
N LEU A 747 39.85 16.51 0.13
CA LEU A 747 40.37 15.29 -0.51
C LEU A 747 40.21 14.07 0.39
N LEU A 748 40.55 14.17 1.68
CA LEU A 748 40.44 13.08 2.65
C LEU A 748 38.98 12.64 2.84
N HIS A 749 38.05 13.59 2.96
CA HIS A 749 36.61 13.32 3.04
C HIS A 749 36.07 12.69 1.75
N THR A 750 36.49 13.15 0.56
CA THR A 750 36.13 12.50 -0.72
C THR A 750 36.73 11.09 -0.83
N ALA A 751 37.96 10.87 -0.38
CA ALA A 751 38.57 9.55 -0.33
C ALA A 751 37.86 8.61 0.66
N ALA A 752 37.44 9.12 1.83
CA ALA A 752 36.65 8.37 2.79
C ALA A 752 35.28 7.94 2.20
N ARG A 753 34.56 8.87 1.54
CA ARG A 753 33.31 8.55 0.82
C ARG A 753 33.54 7.53 -0.30
N LEU A 754 34.64 7.64 -1.05
CA LEU A 754 35.00 6.70 -2.12
C LEU A 754 35.24 5.27 -1.57
N LEU A 755 35.95 5.16 -0.45
CA LEU A 755 36.38 3.88 0.13
C LEU A 755 35.28 3.20 0.96
N PHE A 756 34.56 3.97 1.79
CA PHE A 756 33.64 3.47 2.82
C PHE A 756 32.16 3.85 2.59
N GLY A 757 31.85 4.75 1.65
CA GLY A 757 30.47 5.16 1.36
C GLY A 757 29.64 4.10 0.63
N ARG A 758 28.34 4.02 0.93
CA ARG A 758 27.38 3.11 0.30
C ARG A 758 26.99 3.59 -1.10
N ALA A 759 27.02 2.72 -2.11
CA ALA A 759 26.68 3.08 -3.49
C ALA A 759 25.21 3.52 -3.64
N ARG A 760 24.29 2.90 -2.89
CA ARG A 760 22.87 3.28 -2.78
C ARG A 760 22.62 4.72 -2.29
N SER A 761 23.60 5.34 -1.63
CA SER A 761 23.53 6.77 -1.23
C SER A 761 23.90 7.74 -2.35
N PHE A 762 24.33 7.24 -3.52
CA PHE A 762 24.84 8.07 -4.63
C PHE A 762 24.37 7.60 -6.03
N LEU A 763 23.53 6.55 -6.10
CA LEU A 763 22.88 6.00 -7.29
C LEU A 763 21.39 5.76 -6.96
N PRO A 764 20.46 5.80 -7.95
CA PRO A 764 19.06 5.39 -7.74
C PRO A 764 18.97 3.94 -7.26
N GLY A 765 17.99 3.63 -6.41
CA GLY A 765 17.79 2.28 -5.85
C GLY A 765 17.48 1.24 -6.92
N ASP A 766 16.69 1.65 -7.92
CA ASP A 766 16.21 0.84 -9.06
C ASP A 766 17.36 0.20 -9.85
N VAL A 767 18.54 0.83 -9.89
CA VAL A 767 19.75 0.32 -10.55
C VAL A 767 20.41 -0.82 -9.77
N LEU A 768 20.08 -0.97 -8.48
CA LEU A 768 20.71 -1.87 -7.51
C LEU A 768 19.78 -2.97 -6.99
N ASP A 769 18.45 -2.78 -7.05
CA ASP A 769 17.46 -3.68 -6.46
C ASP A 769 16.83 -4.68 -7.44
N GLY A 770 16.74 -4.35 -8.73
CA GLY A 770 16.11 -5.17 -9.77
C GLY A 770 16.63 -4.86 -11.18
N PRO A 771 16.00 -5.39 -12.24
CA PRO A 771 16.22 -4.90 -13.60
C PRO A 771 15.56 -3.53 -13.77
N VAL A 772 16.24 -2.60 -14.43
CA VAL A 772 15.64 -1.29 -14.75
C VAL A 772 14.68 -1.44 -15.93
N LEU A 773 13.40 -1.65 -15.62
CA LEU A 773 12.30 -1.62 -16.58
C LEU A 773 12.03 -0.18 -17.03
N SER A 774 11.96 0.04 -18.35
CA SER A 774 11.51 1.32 -18.93
C SER A 774 10.02 1.28 -19.27
N GLY A 775 9.30 2.38 -19.06
CA GLY A 775 7.88 2.49 -19.45
C GLY A 775 6.88 2.18 -18.34
N ALA A 776 5.72 1.64 -18.71
CA ALA A 776 4.55 1.54 -17.84
C ALA A 776 4.70 0.62 -16.61
N LEU A 777 5.72 -0.24 -16.57
CA LEU A 777 6.04 -1.10 -15.42
C LEU A 777 7.13 -0.54 -14.50
N ALA A 778 7.60 0.69 -14.73
CA ALA A 778 8.53 1.35 -13.80
C ALA A 778 7.81 1.64 -12.45
N PRO A 779 8.34 1.18 -11.30
CA PRO A 779 7.70 1.43 -10.01
C PRO A 779 7.60 2.93 -9.70
N GLY A 780 6.39 3.42 -9.45
CA GLY A 780 6.16 4.79 -8.94
C GLY A 780 6.11 5.89 -9.99
N MET A 781 5.18 5.83 -10.96
CA MET A 781 4.79 7.03 -11.73
C MET A 781 3.98 8.02 -10.87
N GLY A 782 4.70 8.72 -9.99
CA GLY A 782 4.24 9.90 -9.25
C GLY A 782 5.25 11.06 -9.26
N GLY A 783 6.33 10.95 -10.05
CA GLY A 783 7.42 11.93 -10.11
C GLY A 783 8.22 11.82 -11.41
N THR A 784 9.10 12.79 -11.64
CA THR A 784 9.89 12.93 -12.88
C THR A 784 10.95 11.83 -13.00
N ALA A 785 10.62 10.76 -13.72
CA ALA A 785 11.53 9.65 -14.00
C ALA A 785 12.85 10.14 -14.65
N ASP A 786 13.97 9.87 -13.98
CA ASP A 786 15.30 10.34 -14.37
C ASP A 786 15.62 9.89 -15.80
N PRO A 787 15.92 10.81 -16.76
CA PRO A 787 16.24 10.45 -18.13
C PRO A 787 17.49 9.55 -18.23
N ALA A 788 18.34 9.47 -17.21
CA ALA A 788 19.46 8.52 -17.15
C ALA A 788 19.04 7.05 -16.89
N LEU A 789 17.76 6.79 -16.59
CA LEU A 789 17.18 5.45 -16.40
C LEU A 789 16.38 4.94 -17.63
N ARG A 790 16.14 5.80 -18.63
CA ARG A 790 15.46 5.40 -19.87
C ARG A 790 16.40 4.59 -20.76
N ASP A 791 15.95 3.44 -21.24
CA ASP A 791 16.66 2.71 -22.29
C ASP A 791 16.58 3.51 -23.61
N PRO A 792 17.72 3.80 -24.30
CA PRO A 792 17.71 4.57 -25.54
C PRO A 792 16.98 3.87 -26.71
N TYR A 793 16.70 2.56 -26.62
CA TYR A 793 15.92 1.81 -27.61
C TYR A 793 14.41 1.83 -27.35
N PHE A 794 13.95 2.39 -26.21
CA PHE A 794 12.54 2.36 -25.79
C PHE A 794 11.55 3.07 -26.75
N ASN A 795 12.02 3.93 -27.65
CA ASN A 795 11.17 4.65 -28.60
C ASN A 795 10.49 3.74 -29.66
N ALA A 796 10.88 2.47 -29.77
CA ALA A 796 10.20 1.48 -30.60
C ALA A 796 9.09 0.76 -29.81
N ARG A 797 7.82 1.19 -29.98
CA ARG A 797 6.65 0.59 -29.31
C ARG A 797 6.51 -0.93 -29.49
N SER A 798 7.07 -1.51 -30.55
CA SER A 798 7.05 -2.95 -30.83
C SER A 798 8.15 -3.77 -30.13
N GLY A 799 9.09 -3.15 -29.42
CA GLY A 799 10.24 -3.84 -28.80
C GLY A 799 10.06 -4.26 -27.33
N TYR A 800 8.97 -3.87 -26.67
CA TYR A 800 8.89 -3.90 -25.21
C TYR A 800 8.88 -5.32 -24.61
N LEU A 801 7.96 -6.18 -25.06
CA LEU A 801 7.83 -7.56 -24.57
C LEU A 801 9.12 -8.37 -24.78
N TYR A 802 9.81 -8.16 -25.90
CA TYR A 802 11.09 -8.80 -26.21
C TYR A 802 12.19 -8.47 -25.19
N LEU A 803 12.25 -7.23 -24.68
CA LEU A 803 13.19 -6.87 -23.61
C LEU A 803 12.86 -7.60 -22.30
N VAL A 804 11.57 -7.65 -21.91
CA VAL A 804 11.10 -8.35 -20.70
C VAL A 804 11.39 -9.86 -20.78
N GLN A 805 11.17 -10.47 -21.94
CA GLN A 805 11.52 -11.87 -22.22
C GLN A 805 13.04 -12.09 -22.15
N HIS A 806 13.85 -11.18 -22.69
CA HIS A 806 15.31 -11.28 -22.60
C HIS A 806 15.82 -11.16 -21.14
N ASP A 807 15.20 -10.32 -20.31
CA ASP A 807 15.52 -10.20 -18.88
C ASP A 807 15.32 -11.52 -18.13
N ILE A 808 14.20 -12.19 -18.38
CA ILE A 808 13.93 -13.53 -17.85
C ILE A 808 14.97 -14.53 -18.37
N SER A 809 15.30 -14.52 -19.68
CA SER A 809 16.31 -15.44 -20.24
C SER A 809 17.69 -15.28 -19.57
N GLU A 810 18.14 -14.04 -19.33
CA GLU A 810 19.40 -13.76 -18.64
C GLU A 810 19.34 -14.16 -17.16
N LEU A 811 18.18 -14.04 -16.50
CA LEU A 811 17.95 -14.43 -15.11
C LEU A 811 17.94 -15.95 -14.93
N LEU A 812 17.19 -16.69 -15.76
CA LEU A 812 17.16 -18.16 -15.76
C LEU A 812 18.55 -18.75 -15.99
N ALA A 813 19.30 -18.23 -16.98
CA ALA A 813 20.68 -18.61 -17.21
C ALA A 813 21.61 -18.31 -16.01
N SER A 814 21.29 -17.27 -15.23
CA SER A 814 21.98 -16.88 -13.98
C SER A 814 21.71 -17.86 -12.82
N LEU A 815 20.48 -18.37 -12.73
CA LEU A 815 20.07 -19.37 -11.75
C LEU A 815 20.67 -20.74 -12.09
N ARG A 816 20.54 -21.19 -13.35
CA ARG A 816 21.22 -22.40 -13.86
C ARG A 816 22.73 -22.35 -13.60
N GLY A 817 23.38 -21.21 -13.89
CA GLY A 817 24.82 -21.02 -13.68
C GLY A 817 25.29 -21.07 -12.21
N ARG A 818 24.36 -21.13 -11.25
CA ARG A 818 24.61 -21.37 -9.82
C ARG A 818 24.12 -22.75 -9.34
N GLY A 819 23.37 -23.48 -10.16
CA GLY A 819 22.70 -24.73 -9.78
C GLY A 819 21.40 -24.51 -9.00
N HIS A 820 20.57 -23.54 -9.41
CA HIS A 820 19.20 -23.38 -8.90
C HIS A 820 18.18 -23.69 -9.99
N GLU A 821 17.09 -24.30 -9.56
CA GLU A 821 15.90 -24.59 -10.36
C GLU A 821 14.76 -23.64 -10.00
N LEU A 822 13.87 -23.36 -10.96
CA LEU A 822 12.70 -22.49 -10.76
C LEU A 822 11.42 -23.33 -10.84
N ILE A 823 10.58 -23.22 -9.82
CA ILE A 823 9.24 -23.81 -9.74
C ILE A 823 8.23 -22.67 -9.69
N VAL A 824 7.28 -22.64 -10.63
CA VAL A 824 6.24 -21.61 -10.74
C VAL A 824 4.88 -22.23 -10.46
N PHE A 825 4.21 -21.78 -9.41
CA PHE A 825 2.84 -22.14 -9.08
C PHE A 825 1.87 -21.16 -9.76
N ILE A 826 0.86 -21.69 -10.44
CA ILE A 826 -0.17 -20.94 -11.18
C ILE A 826 -1.56 -21.44 -10.76
N ASP A 827 -2.39 -20.58 -10.18
CA ASP A 827 -3.69 -20.96 -9.59
C ASP A 827 -4.84 -20.08 -10.09
N ASP A 828 -6.10 -20.42 -9.75
CA ASP A 828 -7.32 -19.70 -10.20
C ASP A 828 -7.47 -19.57 -11.74
N LEU A 829 -6.83 -20.44 -12.53
CA LEU A 829 -6.93 -20.42 -14.00
C LEU A 829 -8.35 -20.73 -14.50
N ASP A 830 -9.12 -21.49 -13.71
CA ASP A 830 -10.55 -21.75 -13.90
C ASP A 830 -11.45 -20.52 -13.67
N ARG A 831 -10.93 -19.41 -13.12
CA ARG A 831 -11.65 -18.12 -12.99
C ARG A 831 -11.31 -17.11 -14.09
N CYS A 832 -10.32 -17.41 -14.93
CA CYS A 832 -9.82 -16.49 -15.94
C CYS A 832 -10.78 -16.39 -17.13
N THR A 833 -10.74 -15.27 -17.88
CA THR A 833 -11.46 -15.19 -19.17
C THR A 833 -10.84 -16.17 -20.19
N PRO A 834 -11.55 -16.58 -21.26
CA PRO A 834 -10.97 -17.37 -22.35
C PRO A 834 -9.67 -16.76 -22.92
N GLY A 835 -9.65 -15.45 -23.17
CA GLY A 835 -8.48 -14.72 -23.67
C GLY A 835 -7.32 -14.69 -22.67
N THR A 836 -7.60 -14.43 -21.39
CA THR A 836 -6.60 -14.50 -20.30
C THR A 836 -6.01 -15.92 -20.22
N THR A 837 -6.86 -16.94 -20.26
CA THR A 837 -6.48 -18.37 -20.16
C THR A 837 -5.52 -18.76 -21.28
N ALA A 838 -5.84 -18.41 -22.53
CA ALA A 838 -4.97 -18.65 -23.68
C ALA A 838 -3.61 -17.94 -23.55
N GLN A 839 -3.60 -16.65 -23.16
CA GLN A 839 -2.37 -15.86 -23.01
C GLN A 839 -1.43 -16.40 -21.92
N VAL A 840 -1.98 -16.98 -20.84
CA VAL A 840 -1.17 -17.67 -19.80
C VAL A 840 -0.50 -18.92 -20.38
N PHE A 841 -1.21 -19.73 -21.17
CA PHE A 841 -0.63 -20.90 -21.80
C PHE A 841 0.35 -20.56 -22.95
N GLU A 842 0.12 -19.49 -23.70
CA GLU A 842 1.11 -18.94 -24.64
C GLU A 842 2.39 -18.54 -23.91
N ALA A 843 2.27 -17.88 -22.75
CA ALA A 843 3.41 -17.52 -21.92
C ALA A 843 4.16 -18.76 -21.43
N ILE A 844 3.48 -19.75 -20.85
CA ILE A 844 4.08 -21.03 -20.42
C ILE A 844 4.81 -21.71 -21.58
N ASN A 845 4.18 -21.81 -22.76
CA ASN A 845 4.77 -22.43 -23.94
C ASN A 845 6.07 -21.72 -24.40
N LEU A 846 6.22 -20.42 -24.17
CA LEU A 846 7.47 -19.69 -24.45
C LEU A 846 8.63 -20.02 -23.47
N PHE A 847 8.34 -20.52 -22.26
CA PHE A 847 9.36 -21.12 -21.38
C PHE A 847 9.73 -22.55 -21.82
N LEU A 848 8.74 -23.35 -22.23
CA LEU A 848 8.91 -24.75 -22.63
C LEU A 848 9.64 -24.92 -23.97
N SER A 849 9.31 -24.08 -24.95
CA SER A 849 9.80 -24.16 -26.35
C SER A 849 11.27 -23.79 -26.57
N GLY A 850 12.04 -23.53 -25.50
CA GLY A 850 13.46 -23.17 -25.59
C GLY A 850 13.75 -21.75 -26.07
N ALA A 851 12.73 -21.00 -26.53
CA ALA A 851 12.88 -19.61 -27.01
C ALA A 851 13.51 -18.67 -25.96
N LEU A 852 13.22 -18.89 -24.67
CA LEU A 852 13.82 -18.17 -23.53
C LEU A 852 15.15 -18.78 -23.03
N GLN A 853 15.65 -19.86 -23.66
CA GLN A 853 16.83 -20.61 -23.23
C GLN A 853 18.01 -20.52 -24.21
N ASP A 854 17.74 -20.46 -25.52
CA ASP A 854 18.75 -20.39 -26.59
C ASP A 854 19.27 -18.97 -26.91
N ALA A 855 19.05 -18.01 -25.99
CA ALA A 855 19.53 -16.63 -26.09
C ALA A 855 21.07 -16.54 -25.94
N ALA A 856 21.79 -16.97 -26.98
CA ALA A 856 23.25 -16.91 -27.04
C ALA A 856 23.75 -15.46 -26.82
N PRO A 857 24.75 -15.24 -25.94
CA PRO A 857 25.12 -13.90 -25.52
C PRO A 857 25.66 -13.07 -26.68
N CYS A 858 24.89 -12.05 -27.08
CA CYS A 858 25.14 -11.22 -28.25
C CYS A 858 26.60 -10.72 -28.32
N GLN A 859 27.34 -11.23 -29.31
CA GLN A 859 28.75 -10.91 -29.52
C GLN A 859 28.89 -9.52 -30.18
N THR A 860 28.69 -8.50 -29.37
CA THR A 860 28.67 -7.09 -29.78
C THR A 860 30.03 -6.60 -30.30
N ALA A 861 30.19 -6.65 -31.64
CA ALA A 861 30.97 -5.72 -32.47
C ALA A 861 32.49 -5.52 -32.20
N ASP A 862 33.17 -6.38 -31.44
CA ASP A 862 34.61 -6.25 -31.16
C ASP A 862 35.53 -6.90 -32.22
N GLN A 863 34.97 -7.68 -33.16
CA GLN A 863 35.77 -8.27 -34.27
C GLN A 863 36.05 -7.28 -35.40
N THR A 864 35.05 -6.47 -35.81
CA THR A 864 35.20 -5.40 -36.81
C THR A 864 36.18 -4.29 -36.38
N ALA A 865 36.38 -4.13 -35.06
CA ALA A 865 37.38 -3.22 -34.52
C ALA A 865 38.82 -3.65 -34.84
N LYS A 866 39.11 -4.96 -34.92
CA LYS A 866 40.47 -5.48 -35.14
C LYS A 866 40.93 -5.37 -36.60
N THR A 867 40.08 -5.73 -37.57
CA THR A 867 40.36 -5.50 -39.00
C THR A 867 40.56 -4.02 -39.30
N THR A 868 39.76 -3.14 -38.68
CA THR A 868 39.88 -1.68 -38.85
C THR A 868 41.17 -1.09 -38.24
N TRP A 869 41.80 -1.76 -37.27
CA TRP A 869 43.07 -1.30 -36.67
C TRP A 869 44.29 -1.63 -37.56
N ILE A 870 44.29 -2.79 -38.21
CA ILE A 870 45.34 -3.17 -39.18
C ILE A 870 45.27 -2.25 -40.43
N ALA A 871 44.07 -1.88 -40.86
CA ALA A 871 43.86 -0.98 -42.00
C ALA A 871 44.24 0.51 -41.74
N ARG A 872 44.50 0.91 -40.48
CA ARG A 872 44.80 2.32 -40.12
C ARG A 872 46.29 2.66 -39.98
N THR A 873 47.18 1.66 -40.00
CA THR A 873 48.63 1.89 -39.90
C THR A 873 49.35 1.99 -41.26
N SER A 874 48.67 1.66 -42.37
CA SER A 874 49.25 1.69 -43.73
C SER A 874 49.03 2.99 -44.51
N ARG A 875 48.23 3.95 -44.01
CA ARG A 875 48.03 5.26 -44.67
C ARG A 875 48.85 6.38 -44.00
N ARG A 876 50.17 6.30 -44.11
CA ARG A 876 51.09 7.44 -43.93
C ARG A 876 52.10 7.60 -45.07
N THR A 877 51.71 7.19 -46.27
CA THR A 877 52.45 7.28 -47.55
C THR A 877 51.44 7.30 -48.69
N GLY A 878 51.74 8.00 -49.79
CA GLY A 878 50.98 7.91 -51.03
C GLY A 878 49.82 8.90 -51.17
N ASP A 879 50.11 10.20 -51.11
CA ASP A 879 49.24 11.23 -51.67
C ASP A 879 49.63 11.48 -53.15
N LYS A 880 48.76 11.09 -54.10
CA LYS A 880 48.72 11.54 -55.52
C LYS A 880 47.72 10.72 -56.37
N ILE A 881 46.90 11.43 -57.16
CA ILE A 881 46.18 10.99 -58.39
C ILE A 881 45.06 9.93 -58.15
N GLY A 882 43.85 10.03 -58.72
CA GLY A 882 43.23 11.16 -59.45
C GLY A 882 42.05 10.74 -60.35
N GLN A 883 41.09 11.67 -60.52
CA GLN A 883 40.00 11.71 -61.53
C GLN A 883 38.82 10.70 -61.48
N LYS A 884 37.67 11.21 -61.97
CA LYS A 884 36.54 10.57 -62.69
C LYS A 884 35.69 9.51 -61.92
N THR A 885 34.49 9.85 -61.44
CA THR A 885 33.18 10.04 -62.13
C THR A 885 32.55 8.77 -62.71
N GLY A 886 31.27 8.49 -62.44
CA GLY A 886 30.48 7.60 -63.31
C GLY A 886 29.30 6.80 -62.72
N LEU A 887 28.27 7.49 -62.20
CA LEU A 887 26.82 7.20 -62.34
C LEU A 887 26.26 5.80 -62.75
N LYS A 888 25.01 5.54 -62.29
CA LYS A 888 23.99 4.57 -62.80
C LYS A 888 24.19 3.09 -62.44
N LYS A 889 23.14 2.25 -62.34
CA LYS A 889 21.70 2.42 -61.97
C LYS A 889 21.10 1.00 -61.72
N ARG A 890 19.88 0.96 -61.13
CA ARG A 890 18.90 -0.14 -61.15
C ARG A 890 19.22 -1.46 -60.39
N THR A 891 18.60 -1.60 -59.21
CA THR A 891 17.29 -2.27 -59.06
C THR A 891 17.09 -3.67 -59.68
N VAL A 892 17.10 -4.68 -58.80
CA VAL A 892 16.14 -5.80 -58.67
C VAL A 892 16.42 -7.17 -59.34
N GLU A 893 16.11 -8.19 -58.52
CA GLU A 893 15.80 -9.62 -58.75
C GLU A 893 16.86 -10.74 -58.83
N GLN A 894 16.50 -11.81 -58.10
CA GLN A 894 16.75 -13.25 -58.28
C GLN A 894 18.19 -13.81 -58.30
N ALA A 895 18.51 -14.57 -57.24
CA ALA A 895 19.37 -15.75 -57.27
C ALA A 895 18.85 -16.80 -56.24
N PRO A 896 18.87 -18.12 -56.54
CA PRO A 896 18.18 -19.14 -55.74
C PRO A 896 19.07 -19.91 -54.75
N GLN A 897 18.49 -20.99 -54.21
CA GLN A 897 19.05 -21.96 -53.26
C GLN A 897 20.47 -22.47 -53.59
N ALA A 898 21.25 -22.74 -52.53
CA ALA A 898 22.33 -23.73 -52.56
C ALA A 898 22.37 -24.49 -51.22
N GLN A 899 22.13 -25.80 -51.26
CA GLN A 899 22.41 -26.72 -50.15
C GLN A 899 23.87 -27.22 -50.23
N GLN A 900 24.27 -28.03 -49.23
CA GLN A 900 25.54 -28.79 -49.18
C GLN A 900 26.84 -27.99 -48.97
N SER A 901 27.20 -27.81 -47.70
CA SER A 901 28.59 -27.83 -47.20
C SER A 901 28.63 -28.16 -45.70
N GLN A 902 27.92 -29.21 -45.28
CA GLN A 902 28.01 -29.73 -43.91
C GLN A 902 29.18 -30.69 -43.78
N GLN A 903 30.36 -30.18 -43.42
CA GLN A 903 31.43 -30.98 -42.79
C GLN A 903 32.45 -30.06 -42.11
N ALA A 904 33.23 -30.63 -41.18
CA ALA A 904 34.35 -29.98 -40.48
C ALA A 904 34.04 -28.74 -39.60
N LEU A 905 33.16 -28.88 -38.60
CA LEU A 905 33.32 -28.18 -37.32
C LEU A 905 32.59 -28.91 -36.17
N GLN A 906 33.23 -29.97 -35.65
CA GLN A 906 32.78 -30.63 -34.43
C GLN A 906 33.06 -29.74 -33.22
N ALA A 907 32.08 -28.91 -32.85
CA ALA A 907 32.01 -28.38 -31.49
C ALA A 907 31.87 -29.55 -30.50
N PRO A 908 32.42 -29.44 -29.26
CA PRO A 908 32.23 -30.48 -28.26
C PRO A 908 30.72 -30.66 -27.99
N LYS A 909 30.28 -31.92 -27.85
CA LYS A 909 28.90 -32.22 -27.39
C LYS A 909 28.67 -31.46 -26.08
N ALA A 910 27.82 -30.44 -26.11
CA ALA A 910 27.34 -29.82 -24.90
C ALA A 910 26.50 -30.86 -24.15
N THR A 911 26.88 -31.19 -22.92
CA THR A 911 26.04 -31.95 -22.00
C THR A 911 24.71 -31.21 -21.85
N ASP A 912 23.62 -31.89 -22.14
CA ASP A 912 22.29 -31.28 -22.20
C ASP A 912 21.93 -30.72 -20.82
N THR A 913 21.93 -29.39 -20.73
CA THR A 913 21.86 -28.65 -19.46
C THR A 913 20.84 -27.53 -19.62
N ARG A 914 19.61 -27.90 -19.94
CA ARG A 914 18.47 -26.98 -20.04
C ARG A 914 18.23 -26.31 -18.69
N ALA A 915 17.77 -25.06 -18.72
CA ALA A 915 17.34 -24.40 -17.49
C ALA A 915 15.88 -24.80 -17.28
N GLN A 916 15.64 -25.86 -16.50
CA GLN A 916 14.27 -26.30 -16.25
C GLN A 916 13.54 -25.28 -15.37
N CYS A 917 12.40 -24.82 -15.90
CA CYS A 917 11.41 -24.02 -15.21
C CYS A 917 10.18 -24.93 -15.10
N ARG A 918 9.98 -25.55 -13.94
CA ARG A 918 8.85 -26.46 -13.72
C ARG A 918 7.61 -25.63 -13.35
N PHE A 919 6.45 -26.01 -13.86
CA PHE A 919 5.16 -25.37 -13.61
C PHE A 919 4.25 -26.32 -12.84
N VAL A 920 3.59 -25.80 -11.80
CA VAL A 920 2.52 -26.50 -11.08
C VAL A 920 1.25 -25.68 -11.26
N ILE A 921 0.24 -26.22 -11.94
CA ILE A 921 -0.93 -25.46 -12.40
C ILE A 921 -2.22 -26.01 -11.76
N GLY A 922 -2.99 -25.16 -11.09
CA GLY A 922 -4.30 -25.48 -10.53
C GLY A 922 -5.38 -25.16 -11.55
N LEU A 923 -6.12 -26.17 -12.02
CA LEU A 923 -7.14 -25.98 -13.04
C LEU A 923 -8.33 -26.95 -12.87
N ASP A 924 -9.49 -26.52 -13.35
CA ASP A 924 -10.58 -27.43 -13.72
C ASP A 924 -10.41 -27.74 -15.21
N PRO A 925 -10.18 -29.01 -15.61
CA PRO A 925 -9.82 -29.34 -16.98
C PRO A 925 -10.99 -29.16 -17.96
N ALA A 926 -12.25 -29.28 -17.51
CA ALA A 926 -13.41 -29.09 -18.36
C ALA A 926 -13.65 -27.60 -18.64
N VAL A 927 -13.59 -26.76 -17.61
CA VAL A 927 -13.70 -25.28 -17.74
C VAL A 927 -12.57 -24.75 -18.62
N VAL A 928 -11.34 -25.15 -18.34
CA VAL A 928 -10.15 -24.64 -19.04
C VAL A 928 -10.06 -25.17 -20.48
N ALA A 929 -10.51 -26.39 -20.76
CA ALA A 929 -10.66 -26.86 -22.15
C ALA A 929 -11.69 -25.99 -22.91
N GLY A 930 -12.87 -25.73 -22.34
CA GLY A 930 -13.87 -24.86 -22.95
C GLY A 930 -13.39 -23.43 -23.20
N HIS A 931 -12.60 -22.86 -22.28
CA HIS A 931 -11.93 -21.58 -22.46
C HIS A 931 -10.95 -21.60 -23.65
N LEU A 932 -10.17 -22.66 -23.80
CA LEU A 932 -9.24 -22.84 -24.92
C LEU A 932 -9.97 -23.04 -26.26
N ASP A 933 -11.07 -23.79 -26.28
CA ASP A 933 -11.91 -23.96 -27.48
C ASP A 933 -12.51 -22.63 -27.93
N GLN A 934 -13.00 -21.81 -27.00
CA GLN A 934 -13.54 -20.49 -27.30
C GLN A 934 -12.45 -19.51 -27.77
N ALA A 935 -11.27 -19.52 -27.14
CA ALA A 935 -10.18 -18.61 -27.47
C ALA A 935 -9.49 -18.94 -28.81
N PHE A 936 -9.34 -20.22 -29.15
CA PHE A 936 -8.71 -20.68 -30.38
C PHE A 936 -9.71 -21.16 -31.45
N LYS A 937 -10.98 -20.76 -31.35
CA LYS A 937 -12.07 -21.19 -32.25
C LYS A 937 -11.72 -21.04 -33.73
N ASP A 938 -11.13 -19.91 -34.12
CA ASP A 938 -10.78 -19.58 -35.50
C ASP A 938 -9.57 -20.37 -36.04
N LEU A 939 -8.86 -21.10 -35.17
CA LEU A 939 -7.74 -21.98 -35.51
C LEU A 939 -8.16 -23.47 -35.58
N GLN A 940 -9.41 -23.81 -35.25
CA GLN A 940 -9.90 -25.17 -35.31
C GLN A 940 -10.21 -25.58 -36.76
N PRO A 941 -9.58 -26.64 -37.32
CA PRO A 941 -9.81 -27.00 -38.72
C PRO A 941 -11.18 -27.67 -38.88
N GLU A 942 -12.11 -27.04 -39.62
CA GLU A 942 -13.52 -27.46 -39.81
C GLU A 942 -13.75 -28.95 -40.14
N LYS A 943 -12.75 -29.63 -40.71
CA LYS A 943 -12.83 -31.01 -41.22
C LYS A 943 -11.89 -31.98 -40.50
N SER A 944 -11.19 -31.54 -39.46
CA SER A 944 -10.32 -32.39 -38.63
C SER A 944 -10.98 -32.69 -37.29
N ARG A 945 -11.01 -33.96 -36.90
CA ARG A 945 -11.41 -34.35 -35.53
C ARG A 945 -10.23 -34.15 -34.56
N PRO A 946 -10.49 -33.84 -33.27
CA PRO A 946 -9.47 -33.91 -32.23
C PRO A 946 -8.77 -35.28 -32.22
N SER A 947 -7.47 -35.27 -31.89
CA SER A 947 -6.66 -36.48 -31.87
C SER A 947 -7.03 -37.39 -30.68
N ASN A 948 -6.76 -38.69 -30.79
CA ASN A 948 -6.87 -39.69 -29.70
C ASN A 948 -8.26 -39.82 -29.04
N GLY A 949 -9.32 -39.27 -29.63
CA GLY A 949 -10.68 -39.32 -29.07
C GLY A 949 -10.97 -38.24 -28.03
N ASP A 950 -10.13 -37.20 -27.93
CA ASP A 950 -10.40 -36.05 -27.06
C ASP A 950 -11.76 -35.39 -27.40
N PRO A 951 -12.56 -34.94 -26.42
CA PRO A 951 -13.87 -34.32 -26.69
C PRO A 951 -13.80 -33.03 -27.52
N SER A 952 -12.67 -32.31 -27.48
CA SER A 952 -12.48 -31.02 -28.15
C SER A 952 -11.02 -30.71 -28.44
N TRP A 953 -10.75 -29.59 -29.12
CA TRP A 953 -9.40 -29.13 -29.38
C TRP A 953 -8.73 -28.55 -28.12
N GLY A 954 -9.50 -27.97 -27.20
CA GLY A 954 -9.04 -27.60 -25.86
C GLY A 954 -8.49 -28.78 -25.07
N TRP A 955 -9.18 -29.93 -25.09
CA TRP A 955 -8.67 -31.18 -24.50
C TRP A 955 -7.40 -31.68 -25.20
N THR A 956 -7.33 -31.67 -26.54
CA THR A 956 -6.09 -31.98 -27.29
C THR A 956 -4.94 -31.02 -26.95
N PHE A 957 -5.22 -29.75 -26.63
CA PHE A 957 -4.21 -28.78 -26.24
C PHE A 957 -3.66 -29.08 -24.83
N LEU A 958 -4.54 -29.24 -23.84
CA LEU A 958 -4.15 -29.58 -22.46
C LEU A 958 -3.31 -30.87 -22.42
N ARG A 959 -3.76 -31.93 -23.10
CA ARG A 959 -3.07 -33.23 -23.18
C ARG A 959 -1.71 -33.17 -23.92
N LYS A 960 -1.41 -32.09 -24.65
CA LYS A 960 -0.09 -31.87 -25.29
C LYS A 960 0.85 -31.01 -24.44
N LEU A 961 0.33 -30.21 -23.52
CA LEU A 961 1.10 -29.26 -22.71
C LEU A 961 1.40 -29.81 -21.30
N ILE A 962 0.42 -30.46 -20.69
CA ILE A 962 0.53 -31.07 -19.36
C ILE A 962 1.30 -32.39 -19.51
N GLN A 963 2.38 -32.55 -18.72
CA GLN A 963 3.19 -33.77 -18.73
C GLN A 963 2.76 -34.74 -17.63
N LEU A 964 2.31 -34.22 -16.48
CA LEU A 964 1.74 -35.00 -15.38
C LEU A 964 0.39 -34.39 -14.96
N PRO A 965 -0.75 -34.93 -15.42
CA PRO A 965 -2.05 -34.63 -14.85
C PRO A 965 -2.22 -35.38 -13.52
N VAL A 966 -2.36 -34.64 -12.44
CA VAL A 966 -2.66 -35.16 -11.10
C VAL A 966 -4.13 -34.85 -10.80
N ILE A 967 -5.00 -35.81 -11.07
CA ILE A 967 -6.40 -35.74 -10.64
C ILE A 967 -6.42 -35.83 -9.11
N LEU A 968 -6.93 -34.79 -8.45
CA LEU A 968 -7.08 -34.80 -6.99
C LEU A 968 -8.15 -35.84 -6.61
N PRO A 969 -7.88 -36.73 -5.63
CA PRO A 969 -8.86 -37.71 -5.22
C PRO A 969 -10.09 -37.01 -4.58
N PRO A 970 -11.30 -37.60 -4.74
CA PRO A 970 -12.47 -37.21 -3.97
C PRO A 970 -12.19 -37.43 -2.48
N ILE A 971 -12.99 -36.79 -1.62
CA ILE A 971 -12.84 -36.93 -0.17
C ILE A 971 -13.30 -38.34 0.23
N THR A 972 -12.36 -39.15 0.73
CA THR A 972 -12.65 -40.47 1.28
C THR A 972 -13.48 -40.38 2.56
N ASP A 973 -14.25 -41.41 2.89
CA ASP A 973 -15.17 -41.38 4.04
C ASP A 973 -14.48 -41.02 5.37
N THR A 974 -13.29 -41.55 5.62
CA THR A 974 -12.44 -41.20 6.77
C THR A 974 -11.99 -39.74 6.77
N GLY A 975 -11.80 -39.15 5.59
CA GLY A 975 -11.46 -37.74 5.40
C GLY A 975 -12.66 -36.81 5.60
N ILE A 976 -13.90 -37.30 5.42
CA ILE A 976 -15.11 -36.58 5.84
C ILE A 976 -15.16 -36.55 7.38
N ASP A 977 -14.87 -37.68 8.04
CA ASP A 977 -14.84 -37.76 9.50
C ASP A 977 -13.73 -36.90 10.13
N GLU A 978 -12.53 -36.91 9.57
CA GLU A 978 -11.42 -36.03 9.96
C GLU A 978 -11.76 -34.55 9.73
N ALA A 979 -12.29 -34.19 8.55
CA ALA A 979 -12.68 -32.81 8.24
C ALA A 979 -13.81 -32.30 9.15
N LEU A 980 -14.88 -33.09 9.37
CA LEU A 980 -15.96 -32.73 10.29
C LEU A 980 -15.44 -32.59 11.73
N SER A 981 -14.50 -33.42 12.14
CA SER A 981 -13.91 -33.37 13.49
C SER A 981 -12.95 -32.19 13.67
N GLY A 982 -12.23 -31.78 12.63
CA GLY A 982 -11.44 -30.56 12.62
C GLY A 982 -12.28 -29.27 12.54
N LEU A 983 -13.48 -29.32 11.97
CA LEU A 983 -14.38 -28.16 11.80
C LEU A 983 -15.34 -27.94 12.99
N LEU A 984 -15.90 -29.03 13.56
CA LEU A 984 -16.91 -28.98 14.62
C LEU A 984 -16.43 -29.56 15.98
N GLY A 985 -15.27 -30.19 16.02
CA GLY A 985 -14.78 -30.95 17.17
C GLY A 985 -15.17 -32.43 17.15
N SER A 986 -14.56 -33.17 18.07
CA SER A 986 -14.80 -34.60 18.32
C SER A 986 -16.13 -34.85 19.03
N VAL A 987 -16.87 -35.87 18.61
CA VAL A 987 -18.05 -36.37 19.33
C VAL A 987 -17.62 -36.91 20.70
N PRO A 988 -18.31 -36.58 21.82
CA PRO A 988 -18.03 -37.17 23.11
C PRO A 988 -18.21 -38.69 23.10
N GLN A 989 -17.16 -39.43 23.47
CA GLN A 989 -17.26 -40.86 23.73
C GLN A 989 -18.09 -41.09 25.01
N PRO A 990 -19.07 -42.01 25.02
CA PRO A 990 -19.83 -42.31 26.23
C PRO A 990 -18.93 -43.00 27.26
N THR A 991 -18.59 -42.29 28.34
CA THR A 991 -17.83 -42.83 29.46
C THR A 991 -18.53 -44.07 30.02
N PRO A 992 -17.87 -45.23 30.14
CA PRO A 992 -18.48 -46.42 30.74
C PRO A 992 -18.94 -46.13 32.16
N GLN A 993 -20.25 -46.18 32.41
CA GLN A 993 -20.82 -45.91 33.72
C GLN A 993 -20.42 -47.03 34.70
N SER A 994 -19.63 -46.68 35.72
CA SER A 994 -19.36 -47.54 36.86
C SER A 994 -20.65 -47.79 37.64
N ALA A 995 -21.07 -49.06 37.76
CA ALA A 995 -22.28 -49.44 38.47
C ALA A 995 -22.25 -49.02 39.96
N PRO A 996 -23.39 -48.63 40.54
CA PRO A 996 -23.45 -48.16 41.92
C PRO A 996 -23.24 -49.30 42.93
N PRO A 997 -22.55 -49.06 44.06
CA PRO A 997 -22.50 -50.00 45.18
C PRO A 997 -23.87 -50.04 45.90
N ALA A 998 -24.23 -51.19 46.46
CA ALA A 998 -25.51 -51.38 47.13
C ALA A 998 -25.38 -51.48 48.65
N GLY A 999 -26.32 -50.85 49.38
CA GLY A 999 -26.75 -51.29 50.72
C GLY A 999 -26.47 -50.36 51.90
N GLY A 1000 -27.55 -49.81 52.48
CA GLY A 1000 -27.60 -49.27 53.85
C GLY A 1000 -26.95 -47.90 54.09
N GLY A 1001 -27.42 -47.09 55.05
CA GLY A 1001 -28.60 -47.24 55.91
C GLY A 1001 -28.66 -46.13 56.97
N GLU A 1002 -29.88 -45.68 57.29
CA GLU A 1002 -30.37 -44.88 58.43
C GLU A 1002 -29.39 -44.10 59.35
N THR A 1003 -29.74 -42.82 59.63
CA THR A 1003 -29.95 -42.23 60.99
C THR A 1003 -29.54 -40.74 61.07
N GLU A 1004 -30.49 -39.92 61.53
CA GLU A 1004 -30.33 -38.54 62.06
C GLU A 1004 -30.68 -38.56 63.58
N PRO A 1005 -30.41 -37.52 64.42
CA PRO A 1005 -29.77 -36.23 64.14
C PRO A 1005 -28.75 -35.70 65.21
N ALA A 1006 -28.15 -34.54 64.90
CA ALA A 1006 -27.75 -33.41 65.77
C ALA A 1006 -26.81 -33.56 67.02
N ALA A 1007 -25.69 -32.81 67.00
CA ALA A 1007 -25.08 -32.18 68.18
C ALA A 1007 -24.16 -30.96 67.84
N GLN A 1008 -24.19 -29.92 68.68
CA GLN A 1008 -23.34 -28.70 68.74
C GLN A 1008 -23.24 -28.29 70.24
N PRO A 1009 -22.47 -27.26 70.72
CA PRO A 1009 -21.65 -26.22 70.05
C PRO A 1009 -20.14 -26.30 70.52
N THR A 1010 -19.27 -25.30 70.77
CA THR A 1010 -19.34 -23.81 70.92
C THR A 1010 -17.96 -23.13 70.80
N ALA A 1011 -17.93 -21.88 70.30
CA ALA A 1011 -16.92 -20.82 70.54
C ALA A 1011 -15.46 -21.04 70.03
N GLU A 1012 -14.60 -20.04 69.85
CA GLU A 1012 -14.64 -18.57 70.14
C GLU A 1012 -14.29 -17.71 68.89
N ALA A 1013 -14.47 -16.39 69.00
CA ALA A 1013 -14.00 -15.35 68.06
C ALA A 1013 -13.31 -14.21 68.85
N PRO A 1014 -12.61 -13.25 68.20
CA PRO A 1014 -13.33 -12.04 67.78
C PRO A 1014 -12.85 -11.35 66.47
N GLU A 1015 -13.83 -10.77 65.79
CA GLU A 1015 -13.86 -9.44 65.13
C GLU A 1015 -12.58 -8.83 64.50
N THR A 1016 -12.67 -8.56 63.19
CA THR A 1016 -12.97 -7.19 62.71
C THR A 1016 -13.50 -7.23 61.26
N ALA A 1017 -14.32 -6.25 60.87
CA ALA A 1017 -15.23 -6.37 59.73
C ALA A 1017 -14.83 -5.56 58.49
N SER A 1018 -15.17 -6.09 57.31
CA SER A 1018 -15.53 -5.33 56.11
C SER A 1018 -16.46 -6.18 55.23
N LEU A 1019 -17.47 -5.56 54.62
CA LEU A 1019 -18.62 -6.25 54.05
C LEU A 1019 -18.28 -6.91 52.70
N VAL A 1020 -18.32 -8.25 52.66
CA VAL A 1020 -18.42 -9.01 51.41
C VAL A 1020 -19.90 -9.25 51.13
N PHE A 1021 -20.45 -8.58 50.11
CA PHE A 1021 -21.68 -9.06 49.48
C PHE A 1021 -21.33 -10.36 48.74
N ALA A 1022 -22.01 -11.45 49.07
CA ALA A 1022 -21.95 -12.67 48.27
C ALA A 1022 -22.53 -12.36 46.87
N PRO A 1023 -21.94 -12.89 45.78
CA PRO A 1023 -22.53 -12.75 44.46
C PRO A 1023 -23.91 -13.41 44.42
N ALA A 1024 -24.85 -12.78 43.73
CA ALA A 1024 -26.08 -13.45 43.32
C ALA A 1024 -25.74 -14.59 42.33
N PRO A 1025 -26.56 -15.65 42.23
CA PRO A 1025 -26.36 -16.67 41.19
C PRO A 1025 -26.45 -16.05 39.79
N ASP A 1026 -25.56 -16.48 38.90
CA ASP A 1026 -25.49 -15.99 37.51
C ASP A 1026 -26.78 -16.27 36.71
N PRO A 1027 -27.21 -15.36 35.81
CA PRO A 1027 -28.25 -15.64 34.81
C PRO A 1027 -27.79 -16.66 33.76
N ASP A 1028 -28.69 -17.55 33.35
CA ASP A 1028 -28.35 -18.78 32.61
C ASP A 1028 -27.86 -18.56 31.15
N PRO A 1029 -26.70 -19.14 30.75
CA PRO A 1029 -26.14 -19.00 29.39
C PRO A 1029 -26.57 -20.10 28.40
N GLU A 1030 -27.73 -20.73 28.59
CA GLU A 1030 -28.13 -21.97 27.90
C GLU A 1030 -28.07 -22.04 26.35
N PRO A 1031 -28.48 -21.02 25.55
CA PRO A 1031 -28.80 -21.27 24.14
C PRO A 1031 -27.61 -21.62 23.23
N ASP A 1032 -26.45 -20.98 23.38
CA ASP A 1032 -25.25 -21.38 22.60
C ASP A 1032 -24.58 -22.64 23.19
N ILE A 1033 -24.87 -23.01 24.44
CA ILE A 1033 -24.45 -24.30 25.02
C ILE A 1033 -25.24 -25.43 24.36
N ARG A 1034 -26.57 -25.34 24.28
CA ARG A 1034 -27.40 -26.36 23.60
C ARG A 1034 -27.16 -26.42 22.10
N ALA A 1035 -26.94 -25.28 21.42
CA ALA A 1035 -26.54 -25.27 20.01
C ALA A 1035 -25.21 -26.03 19.76
N ARG A 1036 -24.21 -25.84 20.63
CA ARG A 1036 -22.93 -26.59 20.57
C ARG A 1036 -23.09 -28.08 20.95
N ALA A 1037 -24.02 -28.41 21.85
CA ALA A 1037 -24.38 -29.79 22.16
C ALA A 1037 -25.03 -30.50 20.95
N LEU A 1038 -25.84 -29.79 20.16
CA LEU A 1038 -26.40 -30.30 18.89
C LEU A 1038 -25.33 -30.39 17.78
N GLU A 1039 -24.38 -29.45 17.70
CA GLU A 1039 -23.20 -29.54 16.79
C GLU A 1039 -22.29 -30.76 17.07
N THR A 1040 -22.34 -31.30 18.29
CA THR A 1040 -21.56 -32.46 18.74
C THR A 1040 -22.42 -33.72 19.02
N ASN A 1041 -23.73 -33.66 18.77
CA ASN A 1041 -24.66 -34.75 19.03
C ASN A 1041 -24.44 -35.93 18.06
N PRO A 1042 -24.35 -37.20 18.53
CA PRO A 1042 -24.07 -38.35 17.68
C PRO A 1042 -25.09 -38.58 16.55
N ALA A 1043 -26.39 -38.35 16.77
CA ALA A 1043 -27.42 -38.56 15.76
C ALA A 1043 -27.39 -37.48 14.67
N VAL A 1044 -27.23 -36.21 15.09
CA VAL A 1044 -27.05 -35.08 14.17
C VAL A 1044 -25.78 -35.26 13.34
N ARG A 1045 -24.67 -35.67 13.98
CA ARG A 1045 -23.40 -35.97 13.30
C ARG A 1045 -23.54 -37.10 12.29
N ALA A 1046 -24.20 -38.21 12.66
CA ALA A 1046 -24.47 -39.34 11.78
C ALA A 1046 -25.32 -38.94 10.56
N LEU A 1047 -26.35 -38.09 10.73
CA LEU A 1047 -27.11 -37.57 9.59
C LEU A 1047 -26.26 -36.65 8.71
N ILE A 1048 -25.46 -35.75 9.28
CA ILE A 1048 -24.55 -34.88 8.51
C ILE A 1048 -23.55 -35.73 7.70
N GLN A 1049 -22.93 -36.75 8.31
CA GLN A 1049 -22.06 -37.71 7.62
C GLN A 1049 -22.82 -38.40 6.47
N GLN A 1050 -24.00 -38.98 6.74
CA GLN A 1050 -24.82 -39.63 5.72
C GLN A 1050 -25.24 -38.69 4.59
N ARG A 1051 -25.60 -37.43 4.88
CA ARG A 1051 -25.96 -36.43 3.84
C ARG A 1051 -24.75 -36.04 2.99
N LEU A 1052 -23.53 -36.09 3.52
CA LEU A 1052 -22.30 -35.85 2.76
C LEU A 1052 -21.89 -37.07 1.93
N TYR A 1053 -22.07 -38.31 2.43
CA TYR A 1053 -21.89 -39.54 1.64
C TYR A 1053 -22.92 -39.67 0.50
N ASP A 1054 -24.16 -39.20 0.69
CA ASP A 1054 -25.24 -39.18 -0.31
C ASP A 1054 -25.09 -38.06 -1.38
N GLN A 1055 -23.97 -37.32 -1.40
CA GLN A 1055 -23.70 -36.24 -2.38
C GLN A 1055 -22.67 -36.68 -3.44
N PRO A 1056 -23.00 -36.61 -4.75
CA PRO A 1056 -22.02 -36.79 -5.81
C PRO A 1056 -21.01 -35.62 -5.79
N ASP A 1057 -19.78 -35.91 -6.21
CA ASP A 1057 -18.69 -34.94 -6.41
C ASP A 1057 -18.31 -34.05 -5.20
N LEU A 1058 -18.58 -34.54 -3.98
CA LEU A 1058 -18.44 -33.80 -2.72
C LEU A 1058 -17.12 -33.03 -2.59
N SER A 1059 -17.22 -31.70 -2.46
CA SER A 1059 -16.10 -30.85 -2.07
C SER A 1059 -16.09 -30.46 -0.58
N ILE A 1060 -14.90 -30.12 -0.07
CA ILE A 1060 -14.73 -29.55 1.28
C ILE A 1060 -15.39 -28.16 1.38
N ARG A 1061 -15.58 -27.49 0.24
CA ARG A 1061 -16.27 -26.20 0.12
C ARG A 1061 -17.78 -26.35 0.32
N GLU A 1062 -18.38 -27.38 -0.26
CA GLU A 1062 -19.79 -27.72 -0.05
C GLU A 1062 -20.03 -28.24 1.37
N THR A 1063 -19.10 -29.03 1.91
CA THR A 1063 -19.10 -29.44 3.33
C THR A 1063 -19.16 -28.21 4.24
N LYS A 1064 -18.23 -27.26 4.09
CA LYS A 1064 -18.22 -25.98 4.83
C LYS A 1064 -19.52 -25.17 4.62
N ARG A 1065 -20.07 -25.16 3.40
CA ARG A 1065 -21.30 -24.43 3.04
C ARG A 1065 -22.55 -25.03 3.70
N LEU A 1066 -22.73 -26.35 3.62
CA LEU A 1066 -23.82 -27.08 4.27
C LEU A 1066 -23.77 -26.84 5.79
N LEU A 1067 -22.59 -27.01 6.41
CA LEU A 1067 -22.42 -26.73 7.84
C LEU A 1067 -22.73 -25.28 8.19
N THR A 1068 -22.29 -24.30 7.40
CA THR A 1068 -22.55 -22.88 7.66
C THR A 1068 -24.04 -22.54 7.55
N ILE A 1069 -24.73 -23.08 6.54
CA ILE A 1069 -26.18 -22.90 6.37
C ILE A 1069 -26.94 -23.57 7.51
N TRP A 1070 -26.56 -24.79 7.89
CA TRP A 1070 -27.17 -25.52 9.00
C TRP A 1070 -26.97 -24.80 10.34
N GLN A 1071 -25.73 -24.39 10.68
CA GLN A 1071 -25.41 -23.61 11.88
C GLN A 1071 -26.15 -22.27 11.95
N PHE A 1072 -26.44 -21.66 10.80
CA PHE A 1072 -27.25 -20.45 10.69
C PHE A 1072 -28.73 -20.75 10.96
N TYR A 1073 -29.34 -21.71 10.25
CA TYR A 1073 -30.75 -22.08 10.47
C TYR A 1073 -31.02 -22.58 11.89
N LEU A 1074 -30.15 -23.44 12.45
CA LEU A 1074 -30.25 -23.95 13.81
C LEU A 1074 -30.37 -22.81 14.83
N ARG A 1075 -29.54 -21.77 14.67
CA ARG A 1075 -29.55 -20.60 15.55
C ARG A 1075 -30.78 -19.71 15.30
N VAL A 1076 -31.17 -19.49 14.04
CA VAL A 1076 -32.37 -18.70 13.69
C VAL A 1076 -33.64 -19.30 14.29
N VAL A 1077 -33.83 -20.62 14.23
CA VAL A 1077 -34.99 -21.29 14.86
C VAL A 1077 -34.93 -21.16 16.39
N GLY A 1078 -33.79 -21.50 17.01
CA GLY A 1078 -33.62 -21.41 18.47
C GLY A 1078 -33.77 -20.00 19.05
N HIS A 1079 -33.53 -18.96 18.24
CA HIS A 1079 -33.81 -17.58 18.63
C HIS A 1079 -35.30 -17.21 18.46
N LYS A 1080 -35.94 -17.63 17.36
CA LYS A 1080 -37.38 -17.40 17.13
C LYS A 1080 -38.27 -18.02 18.21
N GLU A 1081 -37.89 -19.19 18.74
CA GLU A 1081 -38.67 -19.93 19.74
C GLU A 1081 -38.41 -19.48 21.20
N ARG A 1082 -37.75 -18.31 21.39
CA ARG A 1082 -37.49 -17.61 22.68
C ARG A 1082 -36.65 -18.37 23.72
N GLY A 1083 -35.81 -19.29 23.26
CA GLY A 1083 -34.88 -20.05 24.10
C GLY A 1083 -34.57 -21.39 23.43
N ALA A 1084 -33.38 -21.95 23.67
CA ALA A 1084 -33.03 -23.27 23.12
C ALA A 1084 -33.71 -24.44 23.87
N ASP A 1085 -34.70 -24.14 24.71
CA ASP A 1085 -35.39 -25.08 25.60
C ASP A 1085 -36.34 -26.03 24.88
N GLN A 1086 -36.70 -25.72 23.63
CA GLN A 1086 -37.64 -26.49 22.81
C GLN A 1086 -37.02 -27.04 21.51
N LEU A 1087 -35.74 -26.77 21.26
CA LEU A 1087 -35.03 -27.16 20.04
C LEU A 1087 -34.56 -28.62 20.15
N ASP A 1088 -35.45 -29.55 19.82
CA ASP A 1088 -35.16 -30.98 19.90
C ASP A 1088 -34.21 -31.48 18.79
N VAL A 1089 -33.57 -32.63 19.04
CA VAL A 1089 -32.73 -33.36 18.08
C VAL A 1089 -33.48 -33.61 16.77
N GLU A 1090 -34.77 -33.97 16.81
CA GLU A 1090 -35.58 -34.17 15.60
C GLU A 1090 -35.66 -32.90 14.73
N GLN A 1091 -35.83 -31.73 15.34
CA GLN A 1091 -35.84 -30.45 14.63
C GLN A 1091 -34.45 -30.13 14.03
N ALA A 1092 -33.38 -30.39 14.78
CA ALA A 1092 -32.01 -30.22 14.31
C ALA A 1092 -31.68 -31.12 13.10
N LEU A 1093 -32.22 -32.35 13.07
CA LEU A 1093 -32.11 -33.29 11.94
C LEU A 1093 -32.85 -32.78 10.69
N HIS A 1094 -34.10 -32.33 10.83
CA HIS A 1094 -34.85 -31.71 9.73
C HIS A 1094 -34.14 -30.48 9.14
N LEU A 1095 -33.45 -29.70 9.98
CA LEU A 1095 -32.63 -28.59 9.52
C LEU A 1095 -31.39 -29.01 8.73
N VAL A 1096 -30.81 -30.21 8.93
CA VAL A 1096 -29.71 -30.72 8.09
C VAL A 1096 -30.21 -30.94 6.66
N VAL A 1097 -31.39 -31.56 6.51
CA VAL A 1097 -32.02 -31.81 5.20
C VAL A 1097 -32.33 -30.49 4.50
N LEU A 1098 -32.88 -29.51 5.22
CA LEU A 1098 -33.17 -28.18 4.68
C LEU A 1098 -31.91 -27.38 4.31
N ALA A 1099 -30.81 -27.56 5.06
CA ALA A 1099 -29.51 -26.98 4.74
C ALA A 1099 -28.90 -27.59 3.47
N GLU A 1100 -29.07 -28.90 3.22
CA GLU A 1100 -28.69 -29.51 1.94
C GLU A 1100 -29.50 -28.93 0.78
N ILE A 1101 -30.82 -28.79 0.90
CA ILE A 1101 -31.67 -28.22 -0.16
C ILE A 1101 -31.20 -26.80 -0.55
N ALA A 1102 -30.73 -26.01 0.41
CA ALA A 1102 -30.19 -24.66 0.19
C ALA A 1102 -28.70 -24.64 -0.26
N ALA A 1103 -27.91 -25.65 0.08
CA ALA A 1103 -26.53 -25.80 -0.39
C ALA A 1103 -26.47 -26.35 -1.83
N ARG A 1104 -27.17 -27.46 -2.08
CA ARG A 1104 -27.12 -28.27 -3.30
C ARG A 1104 -27.92 -27.68 -4.46
N TRP A 1105 -29.07 -27.07 -4.18
CA TRP A 1105 -29.96 -26.51 -5.22
C TRP A 1105 -30.29 -25.02 -5.01
N PRO A 1106 -29.30 -24.11 -5.04
CA PRO A 1106 -29.53 -22.67 -4.87
C PRO A 1106 -30.48 -22.09 -5.93
N ALA A 1107 -30.46 -22.60 -7.16
CA ALA A 1107 -31.36 -22.16 -8.23
C ALA A 1107 -32.84 -22.47 -7.94
N LEU A 1108 -33.15 -23.57 -7.22
CA LEU A 1108 -34.53 -23.87 -6.83
C LEU A 1108 -35.03 -22.93 -5.72
N GLN A 1109 -34.16 -22.28 -4.94
CA GLN A 1109 -34.57 -21.54 -3.74
C GLN A 1109 -35.60 -20.42 -4.01
N CYS A 1110 -35.55 -19.75 -5.16
CA CYS A 1110 -36.54 -18.74 -5.53
C CYS A 1110 -37.94 -19.35 -5.78
N HIS A 1111 -38.02 -20.55 -6.37
CA HIS A 1111 -39.27 -21.28 -6.56
C HIS A 1111 -39.79 -21.90 -5.26
N LEU A 1112 -38.88 -22.49 -4.46
CA LEU A 1112 -39.23 -23.16 -3.21
C LEU A 1112 -39.71 -22.20 -2.12
N ARG A 1113 -39.18 -20.97 -2.07
CA ARG A 1113 -39.56 -19.93 -1.09
C ARG A 1113 -40.70 -19.03 -1.56
N ARG A 1114 -40.99 -18.96 -2.86
CA ARG A 1114 -42.09 -18.15 -3.39
C ARG A 1114 -43.42 -18.63 -2.81
N PRO A 1115 -44.26 -17.74 -2.25
CA PRO A 1115 -45.61 -18.12 -1.86
C PRO A 1115 -46.46 -18.40 -3.09
N VAL A 1116 -47.13 -19.55 -3.09
CA VAL A 1116 -48.16 -19.95 -4.04
C VAL A 1116 -49.39 -20.34 -3.23
N ASP A 1117 -50.51 -19.67 -3.47
CA ASP A 1117 -51.77 -19.86 -2.75
C ASP A 1117 -51.62 -19.84 -1.21
N GLY A 1118 -50.78 -18.93 -0.72
CA GLY A 1118 -50.56 -18.68 0.72
C GLY A 1118 -49.49 -19.54 1.40
N ARG A 1119 -48.87 -20.52 0.72
CA ARG A 1119 -47.76 -21.33 1.28
C ARG A 1119 -46.55 -21.39 0.35
N PRO A 1120 -45.32 -21.63 0.86
CA PRO A 1120 -44.13 -21.72 0.01
C PRO A 1120 -44.20 -22.85 -1.01
N GLY A 1121 -43.54 -22.71 -2.17
CA GLY A 1121 -43.49 -23.77 -3.18
C GLY A 1121 -43.01 -25.14 -2.66
N LEU A 1122 -42.10 -25.15 -1.68
CA LEU A 1122 -41.64 -26.39 -1.03
C LEU A 1122 -42.80 -27.17 -0.36
N HIS A 1123 -43.81 -26.49 0.17
CA HIS A 1123 -44.98 -27.12 0.80
C HIS A 1123 -45.75 -28.00 -0.18
N TRP A 1124 -46.04 -27.46 -1.36
CA TRP A 1124 -46.82 -28.16 -2.39
C TRP A 1124 -46.05 -29.34 -2.97
N LEU A 1125 -44.73 -29.22 -3.12
CA LEU A 1125 -43.85 -30.32 -3.55
C LEU A 1125 -43.73 -31.40 -2.47
N ALA A 1126 -43.61 -31.03 -1.19
CA ALA A 1126 -43.58 -31.97 -0.07
C ALA A 1126 -44.86 -32.82 0.02
N LEU A 1127 -46.05 -32.19 -0.05
CA LEU A 1127 -47.32 -32.92 -0.11
C LEU A 1127 -47.38 -33.86 -1.33
N ALA A 1128 -46.95 -33.38 -2.49
CA ALA A 1128 -47.04 -34.11 -3.75
C ALA A 1128 -46.01 -35.25 -3.93
N ARG A 1129 -45.04 -35.39 -3.01
CA ARG A 1129 -43.84 -36.25 -3.19
C ARG A 1129 -44.12 -37.70 -3.60
N GLN A 1130 -45.20 -38.31 -3.13
CA GLN A 1130 -45.48 -39.73 -3.38
C GLN A 1130 -46.07 -39.99 -4.78
N GLU A 1131 -46.96 -39.13 -5.29
CA GLU A 1131 -47.72 -39.39 -6.51
C GLU A 1131 -47.17 -38.65 -7.74
N ASN A 1132 -46.85 -39.36 -8.82
CA ASN A 1132 -46.30 -38.75 -10.04
C ASN A 1132 -47.21 -37.67 -10.65
N LYS A 1133 -48.54 -37.86 -10.61
CA LYS A 1133 -49.49 -36.87 -11.14
C LYS A 1133 -49.57 -35.61 -10.26
N ALA A 1134 -49.56 -35.78 -8.94
CA ALA A 1134 -49.52 -34.66 -8.01
C ALA A 1134 -48.18 -33.91 -8.12
N TRP A 1135 -47.07 -34.63 -8.28
CA TRP A 1135 -45.73 -34.04 -8.39
C TRP A 1135 -45.59 -33.12 -9.59
N GLU A 1136 -46.01 -33.55 -10.79
CA GLU A 1136 -45.96 -32.70 -11.98
C GLU A 1136 -46.94 -31.50 -11.88
N ALA A 1137 -48.13 -31.69 -11.29
CA ALA A 1137 -49.02 -30.57 -10.99
C ALA A 1137 -48.42 -29.58 -9.98
N ALA A 1138 -47.65 -30.05 -9.00
CA ALA A 1138 -46.93 -29.20 -8.05
C ALA A 1138 -45.73 -28.49 -8.69
N ARG A 1139 -45.03 -29.13 -9.64
CA ARG A 1139 -43.98 -28.49 -10.46
C ARG A 1139 -44.54 -27.39 -11.35
N GLU A 1140 -45.66 -27.64 -12.03
CA GLU A 1140 -46.39 -26.63 -12.80
C GLU A 1140 -46.77 -25.43 -11.91
N ARG A 1141 -47.43 -25.70 -10.77
CA ARG A 1141 -47.85 -24.69 -9.79
C ARG A 1141 -46.69 -23.91 -9.16
N THR A 1142 -45.48 -24.46 -9.14
CA THR A 1142 -44.26 -23.78 -8.66
C THR A 1142 -43.37 -23.23 -9.78
N ALA A 1143 -43.80 -23.30 -11.05
CA ALA A 1143 -43.06 -22.89 -12.24
C ALA A 1143 -41.72 -23.63 -12.45
N LEU A 1144 -41.65 -24.91 -12.08
CA LEU A 1144 -40.48 -25.80 -12.24
C LEU A 1144 -40.65 -26.77 -13.44
N GLN A 1145 -41.16 -26.25 -14.56
CA GLN A 1145 -41.38 -27.00 -15.81
C GLN A 1145 -40.16 -27.03 -16.76
N ASP A 1146 -39.18 -26.13 -16.59
CA ASP A 1146 -37.98 -26.08 -17.43
C ASP A 1146 -37.17 -27.39 -17.31
N GLU A 1147 -36.74 -27.94 -18.45
CA GLU A 1147 -35.95 -29.18 -18.50
C GLU A 1147 -34.63 -29.05 -17.72
N GLY A 1148 -34.06 -27.84 -17.64
CA GLY A 1148 -32.87 -27.54 -16.84
C GLY A 1148 -33.04 -27.80 -15.33
N TYR A 1149 -34.27 -27.90 -14.83
CA TYR A 1149 -34.55 -28.26 -13.44
C TYR A 1149 -34.82 -29.75 -13.21
N ASN A 1150 -35.02 -30.59 -14.22
CA ASN A 1150 -35.45 -31.98 -14.06
C ASN A 1150 -34.60 -32.75 -13.03
N HIS A 1151 -33.27 -32.83 -13.22
CA HIS A 1151 -32.36 -33.52 -12.30
C HIS A 1151 -32.35 -32.95 -10.87
N ALA A 1152 -32.58 -31.64 -10.71
CA ALA A 1152 -32.68 -31.00 -9.41
C ALA A 1152 -34.03 -31.30 -8.72
N CYS A 1153 -35.11 -31.35 -9.48
CA CYS A 1153 -36.44 -31.77 -9.01
C CYS A 1153 -36.45 -33.25 -8.61
N ASP A 1154 -35.84 -34.14 -9.39
CA ASP A 1154 -35.75 -35.57 -9.08
C ASP A 1154 -34.95 -35.81 -7.79
N GLY A 1155 -33.79 -35.14 -7.65
CA GLY A 1155 -32.98 -35.18 -6.43
C GLY A 1155 -33.72 -34.63 -5.20
N LEU A 1156 -34.44 -33.51 -5.35
CA LEU A 1156 -35.28 -32.95 -4.30
C LEU A 1156 -36.42 -33.91 -3.91
N ARG A 1157 -37.07 -34.55 -4.90
CA ARG A 1157 -38.15 -35.51 -4.66
C ARG A 1157 -37.66 -36.72 -3.87
N ALA A 1158 -36.55 -37.32 -4.28
CA ALA A 1158 -35.93 -38.44 -3.58
C ALA A 1158 -35.54 -38.06 -2.13
N LEU A 1159 -35.05 -36.85 -1.92
CA LEU A 1159 -34.72 -36.35 -0.58
C LEU A 1159 -35.98 -36.18 0.30
N LEU A 1160 -37.05 -35.58 -0.25
CA LEU A 1160 -38.33 -35.41 0.46
C LEU A 1160 -39.07 -36.74 0.70
N GLN A 1161 -38.81 -37.77 -0.11
CA GLN A 1161 -39.32 -39.14 0.10
C GLN A 1161 -38.53 -39.92 1.15
N LYS A 1162 -37.21 -39.70 1.25
CA LYS A 1162 -36.29 -40.42 2.17
C LYS A 1162 -36.34 -39.90 3.60
N HIS A 1163 -36.71 -38.63 3.80
CA HIS A 1163 -36.88 -37.98 5.11
C HIS A 1163 -38.33 -37.49 5.25
N ASP A 1164 -38.73 -36.94 6.41
CA ASP A 1164 -40.06 -36.33 6.52
C ASP A 1164 -40.12 -34.99 5.77
N GLY A 1165 -40.45 -35.05 4.48
CA GLY A 1165 -40.60 -33.88 3.64
C GLY A 1165 -41.65 -32.86 4.12
N GLU A 1166 -42.66 -33.29 4.88
CA GLU A 1166 -43.68 -32.38 5.42
C GLU A 1166 -43.15 -31.61 6.62
N GLN A 1167 -42.41 -32.26 7.52
CA GLN A 1167 -41.72 -31.56 8.62
C GLN A 1167 -40.57 -30.68 8.12
N VAL A 1168 -39.84 -31.10 7.08
CA VAL A 1168 -38.83 -30.24 6.42
C VAL A 1168 -39.46 -29.01 5.77
N ALA A 1169 -40.64 -29.13 5.15
CA ALA A 1169 -41.39 -27.99 4.61
C ALA A 1169 -41.95 -27.10 5.74
N ALA A 1170 -42.51 -27.68 6.81
CA ALA A 1170 -42.99 -26.92 7.97
C ALA A 1170 -41.85 -26.16 8.67
N MET A 1171 -40.65 -26.74 8.75
CA MET A 1171 -39.46 -26.07 9.27
C MET A 1171 -38.99 -24.93 8.34
N ALA A 1172 -39.15 -25.08 7.03
CA ALA A 1172 -38.91 -23.99 6.06
C ALA A 1172 -39.97 -22.88 6.12
N GLU A 1173 -41.19 -23.15 6.60
CA GLU A 1173 -42.21 -22.15 6.92
C GLU A 1173 -41.93 -21.41 8.25
N ARG A 1174 -41.15 -22.00 9.17
CA ARG A 1174 -40.71 -21.35 10.41
C ARG A 1174 -39.54 -20.37 10.23
N LEU A 1175 -38.68 -20.59 9.22
CA LEU A 1175 -37.45 -19.82 8.95
C LEU A 1175 -37.67 -18.44 8.31
#